data_AF-A0A4W6F7T6-F1
#
_entry.id   AF-A0A4W6F7T6-F1
#
_cell.length_a   1.000
_cell.length_b   1.000
_cell.length_c   1.000
_cell.angle_alpha   90.00
_cell.angle_beta   90.00
_cell.angle_gamma   90.00
#
_symmetry.space_group_name_H-M   'P 1'
#
loop_
_entity.id
_entity.type
_entity.pdbx_description
1 polymer ?
#
loop_
_entity_poly.entity_id
_entity_poly.type
_entity_poly.pdbx_seq_one_letter_code
_entity_poly.pdbx_strand_id
1 'polypeptide(L)'
;MQLFIGLRSVCVYGRHVILLSTADTETSEETERTTQRRGLELKEHTMLTGIFLAVGIDPATTPALESLLSRPFLSRKWTISSPKETSAAGHGWNLYVVDTVSPFTLYQEMVEYSQHYAETSPQAQSLRHLLSEAHLLLRASLLQTSEQQQHSEGDPTPSQQKDTDRQPERQTALQTDRQELEEALRQNCAQLGDCFSRASQKDCHLALPYYRMSGLSVTEVMVRNRPHPSSPHSYGPGFLFYLKHYLLEETEQTLNQESADEVIDIFGQSDPSELITVCASPSMINVSPARTLQILQRLEDTAGVSVPLTITMATMMLRLDDLPQYTQLINRHAEMLLVYGFIEEPRLLLHGGGQHAHVRPTALAHQLAKLQPGLLVAAMVALHENNKVQLEQADHVFKELGCENCLQVDFWEAMLMASSQEAVIQELLFRLASVYIDQLTYTNSDTHSSVLHAPQRRRSLKSADDLINSCSHYGALYPWLTVLSPAYSTSFQHQESLHKLQSLLCGPSLSIGSVLPLLERLSEETLWGFSLHLLCATRRGQYDSSIEKLLDRCPQAIIAYANHQLQDKNMALWWQKLLPELCNRTRAAAENSILLAALKETLVVVAMETSPTDFLELIPDDGTAAYFLPHLLTCSQRHLLT
;
A
#
# COMPACT_ATOMS: atom_id res chain seq x y z
N MET A 1 -47.74 16.37 -25.44
CA MET A 1 -48.44 16.53 -24.14
C MET A 1 -49.18 15.27 -23.69
N GLN A 2 -50.21 14.75 -24.40
CA GLN A 2 -50.93 13.52 -23.95
C GLN A 2 -50.10 12.22 -24.06
N LEU A 3 -49.06 12.18 -24.89
CA LEU A 3 -48.26 10.98 -25.19
C LEU A 3 -47.42 10.44 -24.00
N PHE A 4 -47.12 11.27 -23.00
CA PHE A 4 -46.25 10.88 -21.88
C PHE A 4 -47.01 10.46 -20.62
N ILE A 5 -48.35 10.55 -20.62
CA ILE A 5 -49.18 10.12 -19.50
C ILE A 5 -49.21 8.58 -19.49
N GLY A 6 -48.75 7.97 -18.39
CA GLY A 6 -48.67 6.51 -18.27
C GLY A 6 -47.53 5.86 -19.09
N LEU A 7 -46.54 6.64 -19.53
CA LEU A 7 -45.37 6.13 -20.26
C LEU A 7 -44.64 5.07 -19.44
N ARG A 8 -44.33 3.93 -20.06
CA ARG A 8 -43.55 2.85 -19.46
C ARG A 8 -42.20 2.66 -20.11
N SER A 9 -42.10 2.80 -21.43
CA SER A 9 -40.83 2.65 -22.14
C SER A 9 -40.82 3.35 -23.49
N VAL A 10 -39.64 3.80 -23.92
CA VAL A 10 -39.35 4.38 -25.24
C VAL A 10 -38.24 3.59 -25.94
N CYS A 11 -38.41 3.30 -27.23
CA CYS A 11 -37.40 2.61 -28.04
C CYS A 11 -37.28 3.25 -29.44
N VAL A 12 -36.12 3.10 -30.07
CA VAL A 12 -35.88 3.53 -31.46
C VAL A 12 -35.57 2.32 -32.31
N TYR A 13 -36.18 2.24 -33.50
CA TYR A 13 -35.83 1.25 -34.51
C TYR A 13 -35.77 1.92 -35.90
N GLY A 14 -34.55 2.15 -36.41
CA GLY A 14 -34.36 2.83 -37.69
C GLY A 14 -34.78 4.30 -37.60
N ARG A 15 -35.84 4.69 -38.32
CA ARG A 15 -36.42 6.04 -38.28
C ARG A 15 -37.67 6.15 -37.38
N HIS A 16 -38.03 5.07 -36.70
CA HIS A 16 -39.27 4.96 -35.94
C HIS A 16 -39.00 5.08 -34.45
N VAL A 17 -39.76 5.93 -33.76
CA VAL A 17 -39.83 5.96 -32.30
C VAL A 17 -41.03 5.13 -31.85
N ILE A 18 -40.81 4.20 -30.94
CA ILE A 18 -41.84 3.34 -30.36
C ILE A 18 -42.08 3.76 -28.91
N LEU A 19 -43.31 4.12 -28.56
CA LEU A 19 -43.74 4.49 -27.21
C LEU A 19 -44.71 3.44 -26.67
N LEU A 20 -44.47 2.98 -25.45
CA LEU A 20 -45.33 2.05 -24.72
C LEU A 20 -45.96 2.77 -23.53
N SER A 21 -47.28 2.88 -23.48
CA SER A 21 -48.01 3.45 -22.33
C SER A 21 -49.13 2.53 -21.82
N THR A 22 -49.50 2.66 -20.55
CA THR A 22 -50.63 1.94 -19.95
C THR A 22 -51.93 2.70 -20.17
N ALA A 23 -52.99 2.01 -20.59
CA ALA A 23 -54.24 2.63 -21.05
C ALA A 23 -55.15 3.17 -19.93
N ASP A 24 -55.00 2.71 -18.67
CA ASP A 24 -55.84 3.16 -17.55
C ASP A 24 -55.10 4.21 -16.69
N THR A 25 -55.57 5.45 -16.76
CA THR A 25 -55.19 6.55 -15.86
C THR A 25 -56.38 6.96 -15.00
N GLU A 26 -56.97 6.02 -14.27
CA GLU A 26 -57.78 6.40 -13.11
C GLU A 26 -56.85 6.51 -11.89
N THR A 27 -56.84 7.70 -11.32
CA THR A 27 -56.12 8.07 -10.10
C THR A 27 -56.44 7.10 -8.97
N SER A 28 -55.50 6.24 -8.62
CA SER A 28 -55.39 5.76 -7.25
C SER A 28 -54.19 6.48 -6.65
N GLU A 29 -54.44 7.41 -5.73
CA GLU A 29 -53.48 7.73 -4.67
C GLU A 29 -53.29 6.46 -3.82
N GLU A 30 -52.63 5.45 -4.37
CA GLU A 30 -52.11 4.36 -3.56
C GLU A 30 -50.82 4.86 -2.93
N THR A 31 -50.95 5.25 -1.66
CA THR A 31 -49.86 5.15 -0.71
C THR A 31 -49.33 3.72 -0.82
N GLU A 32 -48.22 3.53 -1.55
CA GLU A 32 -47.57 2.23 -1.71
C GLU A 32 -47.11 1.71 -0.34
N ARG A 33 -47.99 0.94 0.32
CA ARG A 33 -47.56 -0.12 1.22
C ARG A 33 -46.98 -1.21 0.34
N THR A 34 -45.68 -1.10 0.10
CA THR A 34 -44.87 -2.16 -0.52
C THR A 34 -44.98 -3.44 0.33
N THR A 35 -45.78 -4.39 -0.13
CA THR A 35 -45.70 -5.77 0.34
C THR A 35 -44.49 -6.41 -0.32
N GLN A 36 -43.47 -6.66 0.50
CA GLN A 36 -42.29 -7.45 0.16
C GLN A 36 -42.69 -8.77 -0.52
N ARG A 37 -42.17 -9.01 -1.72
CA ARG A 37 -41.92 -10.38 -2.21
C ARG A 37 -40.55 -10.44 -2.88
N ARG A 38 -39.57 -10.92 -2.11
CA ARG A 38 -38.30 -11.44 -2.60
C ARG A 38 -38.59 -12.71 -3.41
N GLY A 39 -38.32 -12.67 -4.71
CA GLY A 39 -38.01 -13.88 -5.46
C GLY A 39 -36.54 -14.20 -5.23
N LEU A 40 -36.26 -15.14 -4.33
CA LEU A 40 -34.94 -15.78 -4.24
C LEU A 40 -34.93 -16.90 -5.28
N GLU A 41 -34.00 -16.82 -6.22
CA GLU A 41 -33.78 -17.85 -7.23
C GLU A 41 -33.33 -19.15 -6.56
N LEU A 42 -33.93 -20.27 -6.98
CA LEU A 42 -33.75 -21.62 -6.45
C LEU A 42 -32.32 -22.22 -6.64
N LYS A 43 -31.32 -21.41 -7.01
CA LYS A 43 -29.91 -21.82 -7.17
C LYS A 43 -29.09 -21.68 -5.88
N GLU A 44 -29.56 -20.89 -4.90
CA GLU A 44 -28.81 -20.59 -3.68
C GLU A 44 -28.93 -21.68 -2.59
N HIS A 45 -29.93 -22.57 -2.68
CA HIS A 45 -30.19 -23.59 -1.66
C HIS A 45 -29.14 -24.72 -1.63
N THR A 46 -28.54 -25.08 -2.76
CA THR A 46 -27.47 -26.08 -2.83
C THR A 46 -26.11 -25.52 -2.40
N MET A 47 -25.92 -24.20 -2.48
CA MET A 47 -24.64 -23.57 -2.13
C MET A 47 -24.48 -23.45 -0.61
N LEU A 48 -25.56 -23.17 0.11
CA LEU A 48 -25.55 -23.04 1.57
C LEU A 48 -25.32 -24.38 2.29
N THR A 49 -25.83 -25.50 1.78
CA THR A 49 -25.62 -26.82 2.39
C THR A 49 -24.14 -27.26 2.31
N GLY A 50 -23.45 -26.90 1.22
CA GLY A 50 -22.02 -27.15 1.07
C GLY A 50 -21.15 -26.29 1.99
N ILE A 51 -21.57 -25.06 2.29
CA ILE A 51 -20.85 -24.14 3.17
C ILE A 51 -20.90 -24.61 4.63
N PHE A 52 -22.05 -25.09 5.13
CA PHE A 52 -22.14 -25.54 6.53
C PHE A 52 -21.37 -26.84 6.82
N LEU A 53 -21.32 -27.76 5.84
CA LEU A 53 -20.47 -28.96 5.93
C LEU A 53 -18.97 -28.62 5.91
N ALA A 54 -18.57 -27.56 5.20
CA ALA A 54 -17.17 -27.11 5.13
C ALA A 54 -16.65 -26.47 6.43
N VAL A 55 -17.54 -25.98 7.30
CA VAL A 55 -17.19 -25.36 8.59
C VAL A 55 -17.42 -26.32 9.77
N GLY A 56 -17.66 -27.61 9.50
CA GLY A 56 -17.75 -28.66 10.53
C GLY A 56 -19.02 -28.62 11.38
N ILE A 57 -20.07 -27.96 10.90
CA ILE A 57 -21.38 -27.93 11.57
C ILE A 57 -22.24 -29.03 10.96
N ASP A 58 -22.44 -30.12 11.71
CA ASP A 58 -23.33 -31.20 11.32
C ASP A 58 -24.80 -30.78 11.61
N PRO A 59 -25.64 -30.59 10.56
CA PRO A 59 -27.03 -30.12 10.73
C PRO A 59 -27.91 -31.08 11.54
N ALA A 60 -27.43 -32.31 11.83
CA ALA A 60 -28.13 -33.28 12.66
C ALA A 60 -28.08 -33.00 14.17
N THR A 61 -27.25 -32.04 14.64
CA THR A 61 -26.99 -31.85 16.08
C THR A 61 -27.75 -30.69 16.74
N THR A 62 -28.51 -29.91 15.97
CA THR A 62 -29.28 -28.77 16.48
C THR A 62 -30.77 -28.89 16.14
N PRO A 63 -31.66 -29.16 17.13
CA PRO A 63 -33.09 -29.38 16.89
C PRO A 63 -33.84 -28.13 16.41
N ALA A 64 -33.23 -26.95 16.53
CA ALA A 64 -33.77 -25.70 16.01
C ALA A 64 -33.67 -25.60 14.47
N LEU A 65 -32.71 -26.28 13.84
CA LEU A 65 -32.50 -26.25 12.38
C LEU A 65 -33.27 -27.36 11.65
N GLU A 66 -33.48 -28.51 12.29
CA GLU A 66 -34.35 -29.59 11.79
C GLU A 66 -35.81 -29.11 11.64
N SER A 67 -36.29 -28.25 12.55
CA SER A 67 -37.61 -27.61 12.46
C SER A 67 -37.79 -26.74 11.20
N LEU A 68 -36.71 -26.15 10.69
CA LEU A 68 -36.71 -25.31 9.49
C LEU A 68 -36.62 -26.13 8.19
N LEU A 69 -36.05 -27.34 8.26
CA LEU A 69 -35.83 -28.22 7.10
C LEU A 69 -36.86 -29.35 6.96
N SER A 70 -37.58 -29.71 8.04
CA SER A 70 -38.40 -30.94 8.10
C SER A 70 -39.92 -30.72 8.03
N ARG A 71 -40.43 -29.62 7.46
CA ARG A 71 -41.87 -29.51 7.15
C ARG A 71 -42.17 -29.71 5.67
N PRO A 72 -42.51 -30.94 5.25
CA PRO A 72 -43.21 -31.19 4.01
C PRO A 72 -44.72 -31.11 4.25
N PHE A 73 -45.44 -30.30 3.48
CA PHE A 73 -46.85 -30.56 3.23
C PHE A 73 -47.03 -30.94 1.76
N LEU A 74 -47.18 -32.26 1.57
CA LEU A 74 -47.50 -32.93 0.32
C LEU A 74 -48.88 -32.50 -0.21
N SER A 75 -48.94 -32.26 -1.52
CA SER A 75 -49.81 -32.93 -2.48
C SER A 75 -51.08 -33.60 -1.92
N ARG A 76 -52.25 -33.05 -2.27
CA ARG A 76 -53.41 -33.86 -2.68
C ARG A 76 -54.23 -33.12 -3.75
N LYS A 77 -54.42 -33.81 -4.88
CA LYS A 77 -55.30 -33.50 -6.02
C LYS A 77 -56.61 -32.81 -5.60
N TRP A 78 -56.97 -31.73 -6.27
CA TRP A 78 -58.32 -31.62 -6.87
C TRP A 78 -58.37 -30.59 -8.01
N THR A 79 -59.16 -30.96 -9.01
CA THR A 79 -59.72 -30.24 -10.15
C THR A 79 -59.71 -28.72 -10.10
N ILE A 80 -59.35 -28.17 -11.26
CA ILE A 80 -59.93 -26.98 -11.91
C ILE A 80 -61.26 -26.59 -11.25
N SER A 81 -61.23 -25.56 -10.40
CA SER A 81 -62.38 -24.71 -10.13
C SER A 81 -62.08 -23.38 -10.81
N SER A 82 -62.91 -23.03 -11.79
CA SER A 82 -62.87 -21.79 -12.56
C SER A 82 -62.62 -20.58 -11.66
N PRO A 83 -61.73 -19.64 -12.04
CA PRO A 83 -61.67 -18.36 -11.36
C PRO A 83 -63.04 -17.71 -11.49
N LYS A 84 -63.61 -17.34 -10.35
CA LYS A 84 -64.78 -16.48 -10.26
C LYS A 84 -64.39 -15.18 -10.96
N GLU A 85 -65.05 -14.88 -12.08
CA GLU A 85 -64.84 -13.69 -12.89
C GLU A 85 -64.79 -12.44 -12.02
N THR A 86 -63.58 -11.96 -11.73
CA THR A 86 -63.35 -10.54 -11.55
C THR A 86 -63.48 -9.92 -12.93
N SER A 87 -64.59 -9.22 -13.12
CA SER A 87 -64.93 -8.36 -14.26
C SER A 87 -63.70 -7.94 -15.07
N ALA A 88 -63.68 -8.33 -16.34
CA ALA A 88 -62.68 -7.93 -17.32
C ALA A 88 -62.72 -6.40 -17.56
N ALA A 89 -61.94 -5.65 -16.79
CA ALA A 89 -61.38 -4.39 -17.25
C ALA A 89 -59.95 -4.71 -17.74
N GLY A 90 -59.79 -4.79 -19.06
CA GLY A 90 -58.54 -5.19 -19.69
C GLY A 90 -57.44 -4.19 -19.37
N HIS A 91 -56.30 -4.67 -18.85
CA HIS A 91 -55.09 -3.87 -18.75
C HIS A 91 -54.57 -3.64 -20.18
N GLY A 92 -55.01 -2.56 -20.80
CA GLY A 92 -54.62 -2.20 -22.16
C GLY A 92 -53.20 -1.63 -22.17
N TRP A 93 -52.39 -2.06 -23.12
CA TRP A 93 -51.16 -1.38 -23.51
C TRP A 93 -51.43 -0.61 -24.79
N ASN A 94 -51.03 0.66 -24.80
CA ASN A 94 -51.01 1.47 -26.00
C ASN A 94 -49.59 1.44 -26.58
N LEU A 95 -49.51 1.04 -27.85
CA LEU A 95 -48.28 1.09 -28.64
C LEU A 95 -48.42 2.22 -29.66
N TYR A 96 -47.57 3.23 -29.55
CA TYR A 96 -47.47 4.29 -30.55
C TYR A 96 -46.19 4.11 -31.35
N VAL A 97 -46.31 4.09 -32.67
CA VAL A 97 -45.17 4.17 -33.58
C VAL A 97 -45.21 5.55 -34.22
N VAL A 98 -44.20 6.36 -33.94
CA VAL A 98 -44.11 7.75 -34.35
C VAL A 98 -43.02 7.87 -35.42
N ASP A 99 -43.45 8.16 -36.64
CA ASP A 99 -42.59 8.23 -37.84
C ASP A 99 -42.13 9.66 -38.15
N THR A 100 -42.71 10.66 -37.48
CA THR A 100 -42.60 12.06 -37.88
C THR A 100 -41.57 12.86 -37.08
N VAL A 101 -41.00 12.29 -36.01
CA VAL A 101 -40.18 13.03 -35.05
C VAL A 101 -38.81 12.36 -34.93
N SER A 102 -37.75 13.16 -35.08
CA SER A 102 -36.39 12.66 -34.87
C SER A 102 -36.17 12.32 -33.38
N PRO A 103 -35.34 11.33 -33.03
CA PRO A 103 -35.03 11.02 -31.64
C PRO A 103 -34.52 12.24 -30.85
N PHE A 104 -33.79 13.14 -31.51
CA PHE A 104 -33.30 14.39 -30.91
C PHE A 104 -34.43 15.37 -30.58
N THR A 105 -35.38 15.55 -31.51
CA THR A 105 -36.56 16.41 -31.27
C THR A 105 -37.43 15.86 -30.14
N LEU A 106 -37.64 14.54 -30.10
CA LEU A 106 -38.37 13.92 -29.01
C LEU A 106 -37.66 14.10 -27.66
N TYR A 107 -36.34 13.97 -27.64
CA TYR A 107 -35.55 14.25 -26.45
C TYR A 107 -35.76 15.69 -25.94
N GLN A 108 -35.74 16.69 -26.83
CA GLN A 108 -36.00 18.09 -26.46
C GLN A 108 -37.38 18.24 -25.79
N GLU A 109 -38.43 17.63 -26.35
CA GLU A 109 -39.77 17.64 -25.75
C GLU A 109 -39.79 16.94 -24.37
N MET A 110 -39.09 15.81 -24.23
CA MET A 110 -38.98 15.10 -22.94
C MET A 110 -38.27 15.96 -21.89
N VAL A 111 -37.24 16.72 -22.28
CA VAL A 111 -36.53 17.65 -21.39
C VAL A 111 -37.41 18.83 -20.99
N GLU A 112 -38.10 19.47 -21.93
CA GLU A 112 -39.04 20.56 -21.61
C GLU A 112 -40.12 20.08 -20.64
N TYR A 113 -40.64 18.87 -20.85
CA TYR A 113 -41.64 18.29 -19.95
C TYR A 113 -41.06 17.92 -18.58
N SER A 114 -39.79 17.49 -18.54
CA SER A 114 -39.07 17.24 -17.28
C SER A 114 -38.94 18.50 -16.42
N GLN A 115 -38.75 19.68 -17.03
CA GLN A 115 -38.63 20.95 -16.30
C GLN A 115 -39.94 21.29 -15.56
N HIS A 116 -41.09 21.01 -16.18
CA HIS A 116 -42.39 21.21 -15.55
C HIS A 116 -42.57 20.30 -14.31
N TYR A 117 -42.11 19.04 -14.37
CA TYR A 117 -42.12 18.15 -13.20
C TYR A 117 -41.19 18.62 -12.09
N ALA A 118 -40.04 19.22 -12.43
CA ALA A 118 -39.08 19.73 -11.47
C ALA A 118 -39.66 20.91 -10.67
N GLU A 119 -40.45 21.78 -11.30
CA GLU A 119 -41.13 22.91 -10.65
C GLU A 119 -42.23 22.46 -9.67
N THR A 120 -42.98 21.42 -10.02
CA THR A 120 -44.07 20.90 -9.16
C THR A 120 -43.58 19.96 -8.07
N SER A 121 -42.52 19.19 -8.32
CA SER A 121 -42.01 18.16 -7.40
C SER A 121 -40.60 17.68 -7.82
N PRO A 122 -39.52 18.30 -7.31
CA PRO A 122 -38.15 18.01 -7.75
C PRO A 122 -37.63 16.61 -7.38
N GLN A 123 -38.33 15.89 -6.49
CA GLN A 123 -38.00 14.52 -6.09
C GLN A 123 -38.89 13.46 -6.77
N ALA A 124 -39.75 13.85 -7.71
CA ALA A 124 -40.73 12.95 -8.29
C ALA A 124 -40.09 11.81 -9.09
N GLN A 125 -40.59 10.61 -8.83
CA GLN A 125 -40.20 9.39 -9.53
C GLN A 125 -40.52 9.46 -11.03
N SER A 126 -41.53 10.25 -11.42
CA SER A 126 -41.87 10.56 -12.81
C SER A 126 -40.77 11.32 -13.56
N LEU A 127 -40.14 12.31 -12.92
CA LEU A 127 -39.04 13.07 -13.49
C LEU A 127 -37.85 12.15 -13.81
N ARG A 128 -37.47 11.30 -12.84
CA ARG A 128 -36.38 10.34 -13.01
C ARG A 128 -36.66 9.33 -14.10
N HIS A 129 -37.88 8.80 -14.14
CA HIS A 129 -38.30 7.84 -15.16
C HIS A 129 -38.22 8.45 -16.55
N LEU A 130 -38.81 9.64 -16.76
CA LEU A 130 -38.79 10.32 -18.05
C LEU A 130 -37.36 10.60 -18.54
N LEU A 131 -36.49 11.12 -17.67
CA LEU A 131 -35.09 11.37 -18.02
C LEU A 131 -34.30 10.09 -18.28
N SER A 132 -34.64 8.98 -17.61
CA SER A 132 -34.01 7.69 -17.84
C SER A 132 -34.41 7.09 -19.19
N GLU A 133 -35.68 7.22 -19.58
CA GLU A 133 -36.12 6.81 -20.93
C GLU A 133 -35.48 7.70 -22.01
N ALA A 134 -35.33 9.00 -21.76
CA ALA A 134 -34.59 9.91 -22.64
C ALA A 134 -33.11 9.49 -22.80
N HIS A 135 -32.46 9.07 -21.72
CA HIS A 135 -31.09 8.54 -21.76
C HIS A 135 -31.00 7.30 -22.67
N LEU A 136 -31.92 6.35 -22.50
CA LEU A 136 -31.97 5.14 -23.30
C LEU A 136 -32.25 5.43 -24.78
N LEU A 137 -33.15 6.37 -25.08
CA LEU A 137 -33.45 6.85 -26.43
C LEU A 137 -32.19 7.37 -27.13
N LEU A 138 -31.45 8.28 -26.48
CA LEU A 138 -30.23 8.88 -27.03
C LEU A 138 -29.13 7.83 -27.24
N ARG A 139 -28.95 6.94 -26.25
CA ARG A 139 -27.94 5.87 -26.32
C ARG A 139 -28.24 4.86 -27.43
N ALA A 140 -29.51 4.45 -27.58
CA ALA A 140 -29.93 3.57 -28.68
C ALA A 140 -29.72 4.23 -30.04
N SER A 141 -30.00 5.53 -30.14
CA SER A 141 -29.81 6.32 -31.37
C SER A 141 -28.34 6.40 -31.77
N LEU A 142 -27.42 6.65 -30.82
CA LEU A 142 -25.97 6.67 -31.07
C LEU A 142 -25.42 5.31 -31.55
N LEU A 143 -25.94 4.22 -31.01
CA LEU A 143 -25.55 2.86 -31.42
C LEU A 143 -25.98 2.57 -32.87
N GLN A 144 -27.21 2.92 -33.24
CA GLN A 144 -27.72 2.72 -34.61
C GLN A 144 -26.95 3.55 -35.65
N THR A 145 -26.57 4.79 -35.32
CA THR A 145 -25.74 5.63 -36.21
C THR A 145 -24.35 5.03 -36.40
N SER A 146 -23.79 4.37 -35.38
CA SER A 146 -22.49 3.69 -35.45
C SER A 146 -22.52 2.45 -36.35
N GLU A 147 -23.59 1.65 -36.28
CA GLU A 147 -23.77 0.47 -37.14
C GLU A 147 -23.96 0.85 -38.62
N GLN A 148 -24.67 1.96 -38.88
CA GLN A 148 -24.86 2.48 -40.25
C GLN A 148 -23.56 3.02 -40.87
N GLN A 149 -22.66 3.61 -40.07
CA GLN A 149 -21.34 4.05 -40.55
C GLN A 149 -20.45 2.87 -40.94
N GLN A 150 -20.43 1.79 -40.15
CA GLN A 150 -19.63 0.59 -40.44
C GLN A 150 -20.10 -0.15 -41.69
N HIS A 151 -21.41 -0.20 -41.94
CA HIS A 151 -21.95 -0.79 -43.17
C HIS A 151 -21.67 0.04 -44.43
N SER A 152 -21.44 1.35 -44.30
CA SER A 152 -21.16 2.22 -45.45
C SER A 152 -19.69 2.22 -45.90
N GLU A 153 -18.75 1.80 -45.06
CA GLU A 153 -17.32 1.66 -45.41
C GLU A 153 -16.94 0.26 -45.95
N GLY A 154 -17.81 -0.74 -45.77
CA GLY A 154 -17.49 -2.15 -46.02
C GLY A 154 -17.87 -2.73 -47.39
N ASP A 155 -18.51 -1.99 -48.30
CA ASP A 155 -19.07 -2.56 -49.54
C ASP A 155 -18.71 -1.74 -50.81
N PRO A 156 -17.72 -2.16 -51.63
CA PRO A 156 -17.41 -1.48 -52.89
C PRO A 156 -18.24 -2.10 -54.01
N THR A 157 -19.49 -1.66 -54.18
CA THR A 157 -20.25 -1.93 -55.41
C THR A 157 -20.38 -0.67 -56.27
N PRO A 158 -19.94 -0.70 -57.55
CA PRO A 158 -19.97 0.47 -58.41
C PRO A 158 -21.31 0.52 -59.14
N SER A 159 -22.19 1.44 -58.75
CA SER A 159 -23.25 1.88 -59.67
C SER A 159 -23.67 3.34 -59.47
N GLN A 160 -23.23 4.14 -60.44
CA GLN A 160 -23.92 5.27 -61.07
C GLN A 160 -23.99 6.63 -60.32
N GLN A 161 -22.97 7.45 -60.61
CA GLN A 161 -23.04 8.87 -61.01
C GLN A 161 -24.35 9.64 -60.79
N LYS A 162 -24.37 10.45 -59.73
CA LYS A 162 -24.60 11.92 -59.71
C LYS A 162 -24.73 12.38 -58.26
N ASP A 163 -23.66 12.96 -57.71
CA ASP A 163 -23.63 13.93 -56.58
C ASP A 163 -22.25 13.89 -55.90
N THR A 164 -21.18 14.15 -56.65
CA THR A 164 -19.81 14.27 -56.09
C THR A 164 -19.61 15.53 -55.24
N ASP A 165 -20.48 16.53 -55.36
CA ASP A 165 -20.45 17.74 -54.51
C ASP A 165 -21.20 17.57 -53.16
N ARG A 166 -22.04 16.53 -53.03
CA ARG A 166 -22.95 16.35 -51.87
C ARG A 166 -22.50 15.28 -50.87
N GLN A 167 -21.53 14.45 -51.24
CA GLN A 167 -20.92 13.46 -50.35
C GLN A 167 -20.15 14.09 -49.16
N PRO A 168 -19.29 15.11 -49.37
CA PRO A 168 -18.66 15.79 -48.24
C PRO A 168 -19.69 16.47 -47.34
N GLU A 169 -20.73 17.10 -47.92
CA GLU A 169 -21.85 17.73 -47.18
C GLU A 169 -22.67 16.72 -46.36
N ARG A 170 -22.97 15.53 -46.90
CA ARG A 170 -23.69 14.48 -46.18
C ARG A 170 -22.86 13.88 -45.05
N GLN A 171 -21.56 13.69 -45.26
CA GLN A 171 -20.65 13.21 -44.21
C GLN A 171 -20.46 14.26 -43.12
N THR A 172 -20.39 15.55 -43.48
CA THR A 172 -20.38 16.63 -42.47
C THR A 172 -21.71 16.71 -41.72
N ALA A 173 -22.85 16.64 -42.40
CA ALA A 173 -24.17 16.65 -41.74
C ALA A 173 -24.36 15.48 -40.77
N LEU A 174 -23.96 14.25 -41.16
CA LEU A 174 -24.00 13.08 -40.28
C LEU A 174 -23.05 13.18 -39.08
N GLN A 175 -21.90 13.83 -39.25
CA GLN A 175 -20.98 14.12 -38.15
C GLN A 175 -21.56 15.19 -37.20
N THR A 176 -22.21 16.23 -37.74
CA THR A 176 -22.90 17.25 -36.94
C THR A 176 -24.05 16.65 -36.14
N ASP A 177 -24.92 15.85 -36.78
CA ASP A 177 -26.04 15.17 -36.11
C ASP A 177 -25.55 14.25 -34.97
N ARG A 178 -24.42 13.56 -35.18
CA ARG A 178 -23.80 12.74 -34.15
C ARG A 178 -23.26 13.58 -33.00
N GLN A 179 -22.59 14.70 -33.28
CA GLN A 179 -22.07 15.60 -32.25
C GLN A 179 -23.21 16.20 -31.41
N GLU A 180 -24.31 16.59 -32.04
CA GLU A 180 -25.51 17.09 -31.36
C GLU A 180 -26.13 16.03 -30.45
N LEU A 181 -26.16 14.77 -30.89
CA LEU A 181 -26.69 13.66 -30.11
C LEU A 181 -25.76 13.28 -28.93
N GLU A 182 -24.45 13.36 -29.12
CA GLU A 182 -23.46 13.17 -28.04
C GLU A 182 -23.54 14.31 -27.00
N GLU A 183 -23.73 15.55 -27.44
CA GLU A 183 -23.96 16.70 -26.55
C GLU A 183 -25.27 16.56 -25.77
N ALA A 184 -26.35 16.16 -26.46
CA ALA A 184 -27.64 15.86 -25.83
C ALA A 184 -27.50 14.76 -24.78
N LEU A 185 -26.73 13.71 -25.06
CA LEU A 185 -26.48 12.64 -24.10
C LEU A 185 -25.71 13.15 -22.88
N ARG A 186 -24.66 13.95 -23.08
CA ARG A 186 -23.91 14.56 -21.96
C ARG A 186 -24.79 15.45 -21.09
N GLN A 187 -25.65 16.26 -21.72
CA GLN A 187 -26.59 17.12 -21.01
C GLN A 187 -27.67 16.32 -20.26
N ASN A 188 -28.21 15.25 -20.86
CA ASN A 188 -29.16 14.37 -20.20
C ASN A 188 -28.52 13.64 -18.99
N CYS A 189 -27.27 13.19 -19.13
CA CYS A 189 -26.50 12.64 -18.03
C CYS A 189 -26.32 13.66 -16.90
N ALA A 190 -26.06 14.94 -17.20
CA ALA A 190 -25.99 15.99 -16.17
C ALA A 190 -27.33 16.16 -15.43
N GLN A 191 -28.45 16.14 -16.14
CA GLN A 191 -29.79 16.24 -15.55
C GLN A 191 -30.13 15.03 -14.68
N LEU A 192 -29.75 13.82 -15.11
CA LEU A 192 -29.88 12.61 -14.30
C LEU A 192 -28.99 12.68 -13.05
N GLY A 193 -27.75 13.15 -13.19
CA GLY A 193 -26.86 13.43 -12.07
C GLY A 193 -27.50 14.36 -11.04
N ASP A 194 -28.11 15.47 -11.49
CA ASP A 194 -28.84 16.42 -10.64
C ASP A 194 -30.07 15.81 -9.94
N CYS A 195 -30.71 14.82 -10.57
CA CYS A 195 -31.85 14.12 -9.99
C CYS A 195 -31.42 13.11 -8.91
N PHE A 196 -30.36 12.35 -9.17
CA PHE A 196 -29.83 11.37 -8.22
C PHE A 196 -29.04 12.01 -7.09
N SER A 197 -28.46 13.19 -7.31
CA SER A 197 -27.75 13.93 -6.26
C SER A 197 -28.66 14.36 -5.11
N ARG A 198 -29.90 14.74 -5.44
CA ARG A 198 -30.97 15.16 -4.52
C ARG A 198 -31.89 14.01 -4.07
N ALA A 199 -31.65 12.79 -4.54
CA ALA A 199 -32.50 11.63 -4.29
C ALA A 199 -32.34 11.06 -2.88
N SER A 200 -33.31 10.23 -2.49
CA SER A 200 -33.23 9.42 -1.26
C SER A 200 -32.06 8.45 -1.29
N GLN A 201 -31.60 8.03 -0.11
CA GLN A 201 -30.38 7.23 0.12
C GLN A 201 -30.23 5.94 -0.71
N LYS A 202 -31.32 5.35 -1.24
CA LYS A 202 -31.27 4.07 -1.96
C LYS A 202 -30.54 4.16 -3.31
N ASP A 203 -30.71 5.26 -4.04
CA ASP A 203 -30.22 5.40 -5.43
C ASP A 203 -29.17 6.53 -5.58
N CYS A 204 -28.68 7.08 -4.47
CA CYS A 204 -27.77 8.22 -4.47
C CYS A 204 -26.41 7.91 -5.15
N HIS A 205 -26.00 6.64 -5.11
CA HIS A 205 -24.77 6.15 -5.73
C HIS A 205 -24.76 6.30 -7.26
N LEU A 206 -25.94 6.35 -7.91
CA LEU A 206 -26.05 6.55 -9.35
C LEU A 206 -25.68 7.97 -9.80
N ALA A 207 -25.61 8.94 -8.90
CA ALA A 207 -25.13 10.28 -9.24
C ALA A 207 -23.70 10.25 -9.82
N LEU A 208 -22.82 9.40 -9.28
CA LEU A 208 -21.42 9.28 -9.69
C LEU A 208 -21.24 8.92 -11.18
N PRO A 209 -21.78 7.79 -11.69
CA PRO A 209 -21.63 7.43 -13.10
C PRO A 209 -22.27 8.46 -14.04
N TYR A 210 -23.41 9.05 -13.68
CA TYR A 210 -24.06 10.05 -14.54
C TYR A 210 -23.26 11.35 -14.64
N TYR A 211 -22.70 11.89 -13.55
CA TYR A 211 -21.80 13.05 -13.63
C TYR A 211 -20.49 12.75 -14.37
N ARG A 212 -19.98 11.52 -14.26
CA ARG A 212 -18.81 11.10 -15.06
C ARG A 212 -19.11 11.07 -16.55
N MET A 213 -20.26 10.51 -16.93
CA MET A 213 -20.69 10.45 -18.32
C MET A 213 -21.04 11.83 -18.90
N SER A 214 -21.43 12.80 -18.07
CA SER A 214 -21.70 14.17 -18.55
C SER A 214 -20.42 14.94 -18.91
N GLY A 215 -19.25 14.52 -18.42
CA GLY A 215 -17.98 15.21 -18.66
C GLY A 215 -17.88 16.58 -18.00
N LEU A 216 -18.74 16.87 -17.02
CA LEU A 216 -18.72 18.13 -16.28
C LEU A 216 -17.52 18.18 -15.33
N SER A 217 -16.97 19.36 -15.15
CA SER A 217 -16.00 19.63 -14.10
C SER A 217 -16.66 19.62 -12.71
N VAL A 218 -15.90 19.37 -11.66
CA VAL A 218 -16.43 19.36 -10.29
C VAL A 218 -17.00 20.69 -9.88
N THR A 219 -16.40 21.79 -10.32
CA THR A 219 -16.90 23.15 -10.02
C THR A 219 -18.27 23.38 -10.64
N GLU A 220 -18.51 22.90 -11.86
CA GLU A 220 -19.84 22.95 -12.49
C GLU A 220 -20.85 22.09 -11.72
N VAL A 221 -20.46 20.88 -11.32
CA VAL A 221 -21.33 20.00 -10.52
C VAL A 221 -21.67 20.64 -9.16
N MET A 222 -20.71 21.33 -8.52
CA MET A 222 -20.95 22.05 -7.27
C MET A 222 -21.98 23.17 -7.46
N VAL A 223 -21.82 24.02 -8.48
CA VAL A 223 -22.75 25.12 -8.78
C VAL A 223 -24.18 24.61 -8.99
N ARG A 224 -24.34 23.48 -9.68
CA ARG A 224 -25.67 22.87 -9.94
C ARG A 224 -26.35 22.32 -8.70
N ASN A 225 -25.58 21.97 -7.67
CA ASN A 225 -26.08 21.34 -6.44
C ASN A 225 -26.14 22.31 -5.26
N ARG A 226 -25.88 23.60 -5.47
CA ARG A 226 -26.06 24.61 -4.41
C ARG A 226 -27.50 24.62 -3.91
N PRO A 227 -27.72 24.53 -2.59
CA PRO A 227 -29.06 24.58 -2.02
C PRO A 227 -29.70 25.94 -2.35
N HIS A 228 -31.02 25.93 -2.53
CA HIS A 228 -31.75 27.18 -2.73
C HIS A 228 -31.64 28.05 -1.46
N PRO A 229 -31.52 29.40 -1.57
CA PRO A 229 -31.38 30.30 -0.43
C PRO A 229 -32.52 30.17 0.62
N SER A 230 -33.65 29.62 0.20
CA SER A 230 -34.88 29.46 0.98
C SER A 230 -35.01 28.07 1.64
N SER A 231 -34.12 27.12 1.32
CA SER A 231 -34.17 25.73 1.80
C SER A 231 -33.20 25.51 2.97
N PRO A 232 -33.45 24.55 3.88
CA PRO A 232 -32.45 24.16 4.87
C PRO A 232 -31.14 23.80 4.15
N HIS A 233 -30.00 24.24 4.69
CA HIS A 233 -28.65 24.17 4.09
C HIS A 233 -28.10 22.73 3.96
N SER A 234 -28.95 21.73 3.72
CA SER A 234 -28.55 20.34 3.58
C SER A 234 -28.30 19.99 2.13
N TYR A 235 -27.07 19.58 1.83
CA TYR A 235 -26.72 18.99 0.54
C TYR A 235 -27.31 17.58 0.40
N GLY A 236 -27.67 17.21 -0.83
CA GLY A 236 -28.22 15.89 -1.12
C GLY A 236 -27.19 14.76 -0.93
N PRO A 237 -27.59 13.57 -0.46
CA PRO A 237 -26.66 12.49 -0.15
C PRO A 237 -25.94 11.96 -1.41
N GLY A 238 -26.52 12.07 -2.60
CA GLY A 238 -25.87 11.66 -3.85
C GLY A 238 -24.80 12.66 -4.30
N PHE A 239 -25.00 13.96 -4.02
CA PHE A 239 -23.96 14.96 -4.25
C PHE A 239 -22.76 14.75 -3.33
N LEU A 240 -23.00 14.50 -2.03
CA LEU A 240 -21.94 14.19 -1.06
C LEU A 240 -21.20 12.92 -1.45
N PHE A 241 -21.92 11.89 -1.91
CA PHE A 241 -21.33 10.65 -2.42
C PHE A 241 -20.42 10.92 -3.64
N TYR A 242 -20.89 11.71 -4.61
CA TYR A 242 -20.08 12.11 -5.76
C TYR A 242 -18.81 12.84 -5.35
N LEU A 243 -18.93 13.89 -4.52
CA LEU A 243 -17.78 14.67 -4.06
C LEU A 243 -16.79 13.81 -3.29
N LYS A 244 -17.27 12.96 -2.37
CA LYS A 244 -16.42 12.05 -1.61
C LYS A 244 -15.63 11.15 -2.56
N HIS A 245 -16.29 10.49 -3.51
CA HIS A 245 -15.61 9.61 -4.45
C HIS A 245 -14.64 10.38 -5.36
N TYR A 246 -14.99 11.57 -5.83
CA TYR A 246 -14.08 12.41 -6.60
C TYR A 246 -12.81 12.76 -5.82
N LEU A 247 -12.94 13.12 -4.55
CA LEU A 247 -11.80 13.50 -3.68
C LEU A 247 -10.97 12.29 -3.24
N LEU A 248 -11.56 11.10 -3.18
CA LEU A 248 -10.84 9.85 -2.92
C LEU A 248 -10.09 9.35 -4.17
N GLU A 249 -10.57 9.68 -5.37
CA GLU A 249 -9.88 9.34 -6.59
C GLU A 249 -8.59 10.17 -6.76
N GLU A 250 -7.49 9.48 -7.06
CA GLU A 250 -6.17 10.07 -7.27
C GLU A 250 -6.09 10.72 -8.66
N THR A 251 -6.87 11.77 -8.87
CA THR A 251 -6.81 12.59 -10.08
C THR A 251 -5.76 13.69 -9.93
N GLU A 252 -5.00 14.00 -10.99
CA GLU A 252 -4.03 15.12 -10.99
C GLU A 252 -4.72 16.50 -10.95
N GLN A 253 -6.04 16.55 -11.01
CA GLN A 253 -6.81 17.79 -11.03
C GLN A 253 -6.92 18.37 -9.62
N THR A 254 -6.27 19.52 -9.42
CA THR A 254 -6.35 20.29 -8.19
C THR A 254 -7.47 21.32 -8.28
N LEU A 255 -8.23 21.50 -7.19
CA LEU A 255 -9.24 22.54 -7.12
C LEU A 255 -8.58 23.90 -6.88
N ASN A 256 -9.20 24.97 -7.40
CA ASN A 256 -8.81 26.32 -7.03
C ASN A 256 -9.19 26.59 -5.56
N GLN A 257 -8.60 27.64 -4.96
CA GLN A 257 -8.82 27.94 -3.55
C GLN A 257 -10.30 28.14 -3.20
N GLU A 258 -11.06 28.87 -4.03
CA GLU A 258 -12.48 29.16 -3.76
C GLU A 258 -13.35 27.89 -3.75
N SER A 259 -13.18 27.01 -4.74
CA SER A 259 -13.94 25.76 -4.81
C SER A 259 -13.50 24.80 -3.71
N ALA A 260 -12.22 24.77 -3.38
CA ALA A 260 -11.72 23.92 -2.29
C ALA A 260 -12.28 24.39 -0.94
N ASP A 261 -12.32 25.70 -0.69
CA ASP A 261 -12.93 26.27 0.52
C ASP A 261 -14.44 25.97 0.59
N GLU A 262 -15.16 26.04 -0.54
CA GLU A 262 -16.58 25.66 -0.62
C GLU A 262 -16.78 24.16 -0.30
N VAL A 263 -15.91 23.27 -0.79
CA VAL A 263 -15.94 21.84 -0.44
C VAL A 263 -15.75 21.63 1.07
N ILE A 264 -14.83 22.34 1.71
CA ILE A 264 -14.64 22.26 3.16
C ILE A 264 -15.89 22.74 3.92
N ASP A 265 -16.55 23.80 3.45
CA ASP A 265 -17.80 24.26 4.06
C ASP A 265 -18.93 23.24 3.91
N ILE A 266 -19.04 22.59 2.74
CA ILE A 266 -20.04 21.55 2.44
C ILE A 266 -19.92 20.40 3.44
N PHE A 267 -18.72 19.84 3.59
CA PHE A 267 -18.47 18.73 4.51
C PHE A 267 -18.56 19.17 5.97
N GLY A 268 -18.10 20.37 6.31
CA GLY A 268 -18.25 20.94 7.66
C GLY A 268 -19.69 21.07 8.13
N GLN A 269 -20.64 21.28 7.23
CA GLN A 269 -22.07 21.37 7.54
C GLN A 269 -22.79 20.02 7.45
N SER A 270 -22.42 19.18 6.48
CA SER A 270 -23.21 18.00 6.13
C SER A 270 -22.67 16.70 6.72
N ASP A 271 -21.35 16.52 6.73
CA ASP A 271 -20.69 15.32 7.24
C ASP A 271 -19.30 15.67 7.79
N PRO A 272 -19.21 16.12 9.06
CA PRO A 272 -17.96 16.50 9.68
C PRO A 272 -16.97 15.32 9.80
N SER A 273 -17.44 14.08 9.85
CA SER A 273 -16.59 12.92 10.09
C SER A 273 -15.57 12.68 8.97
N GLU A 274 -15.94 13.03 7.74
CA GLU A 274 -15.12 12.86 6.53
C GLU A 274 -14.17 14.03 6.28
N LEU A 275 -14.23 15.09 7.10
CA LEU A 275 -13.49 16.33 6.86
C LEU A 275 -11.96 16.13 6.92
N ILE A 276 -11.50 15.18 7.73
CA ILE A 276 -10.08 14.76 7.82
C ILE A 276 -9.63 14.16 6.49
N THR A 277 -10.37 13.16 6.02
CA THR A 277 -10.19 12.46 4.75
C THR A 277 -10.25 13.41 3.55
N VAL A 278 -11.13 14.41 3.59
CA VAL A 278 -11.23 15.46 2.56
C VAL A 278 -9.99 16.35 2.57
N CYS A 279 -9.58 16.85 3.74
CA CYS A 279 -8.37 17.68 3.88
C CYS A 279 -7.10 16.96 3.41
N ALA A 280 -7.02 15.64 3.59
CA ALA A 280 -5.90 14.80 3.18
C ALA A 280 -5.89 14.50 1.67
N SER A 281 -6.92 14.89 0.91
CA SER A 281 -6.97 14.63 -0.53
C SER A 281 -5.98 15.52 -1.31
N PRO A 282 -5.28 14.99 -2.33
CA PRO A 282 -4.36 15.78 -3.16
C PRO A 282 -5.07 16.91 -3.92
N SER A 283 -6.34 16.74 -4.28
CA SER A 283 -7.13 17.77 -4.96
C SER A 283 -7.38 19.02 -4.10
N MET A 284 -7.18 18.91 -2.78
CA MET A 284 -7.44 19.95 -1.78
C MET A 284 -6.18 20.74 -1.38
N ILE A 285 -5.08 20.62 -2.13
CA ILE A 285 -3.81 21.30 -1.82
C ILE A 285 -3.91 22.83 -1.71
N ASN A 286 -4.87 23.45 -2.39
CA ASN A 286 -5.04 24.91 -2.47
C ASN A 286 -6.04 25.48 -1.45
N VAL A 287 -6.55 24.67 -0.52
CA VAL A 287 -7.47 25.12 0.54
C VAL A 287 -6.87 26.23 1.40
N SER A 288 -7.67 27.19 1.85
CA SER A 288 -7.28 28.19 2.85
C SER A 288 -6.98 27.55 4.20
N PRO A 289 -5.71 27.54 4.68
CA PRO A 289 -5.35 26.86 5.91
C PRO A 289 -6.02 27.50 7.14
N ALA A 290 -6.08 28.83 7.20
CA ALA A 290 -6.65 29.56 8.34
C ALA A 290 -8.15 29.30 8.50
N ARG A 291 -8.89 29.29 7.38
CA ARG A 291 -10.33 28.99 7.38
C ARG A 291 -10.60 27.54 7.79
N THR A 292 -9.83 26.62 7.23
CA THR A 292 -9.97 25.18 7.51
C THR A 292 -9.66 24.87 8.96
N LEU A 293 -8.66 25.52 9.54
CA LEU A 293 -8.35 25.39 10.97
C LEU A 293 -9.51 25.80 11.87
N GLN A 294 -10.23 26.89 11.55
CA GLN A 294 -11.41 27.28 12.32
C GLN A 294 -12.52 26.22 12.26
N ILE A 295 -12.68 25.57 11.10
CA ILE A 295 -13.67 24.49 10.92
C ILE A 295 -13.24 23.24 11.70
N LEU A 296 -11.96 22.87 11.63
CA LEU A 296 -11.40 21.73 12.37
C LEU A 296 -11.42 21.94 13.89
N GLN A 297 -11.18 23.17 14.37
CA GLN A 297 -11.30 23.50 15.81
C GLN A 297 -12.73 23.35 16.31
N ARG A 298 -13.72 23.83 15.55
CA ARG A 298 -15.14 23.59 15.89
C ARG A 298 -15.50 22.10 15.90
N LEU A 299 -14.86 21.32 15.04
CA LEU A 299 -15.01 19.87 15.02
C LEU A 299 -14.38 19.23 16.26
N GLU A 300 -13.18 19.68 16.68
CA GLU A 300 -12.53 19.24 17.93
C GLU A 300 -13.42 19.54 19.14
N ASP A 301 -14.06 20.72 19.18
CA ASP A 301 -14.98 21.11 20.26
C ASP A 301 -16.25 20.24 20.31
N THR A 302 -16.73 19.74 19.17
CA THR A 302 -18.00 19.01 19.05
C THR A 302 -17.83 17.50 19.16
N ALA A 303 -16.83 16.95 18.48
CA ALA A 303 -16.59 15.51 18.36
C ALA A 303 -15.49 14.99 19.31
N GLY A 304 -14.75 15.90 19.94
CA GLY A 304 -13.62 15.59 20.82
C GLY A 304 -12.28 15.49 20.08
N VAL A 305 -11.21 15.31 20.85
CA VAL A 305 -9.84 15.24 20.32
C VAL A 305 -9.59 13.87 19.71
N SER A 306 -9.33 13.83 18.40
CA SER A 306 -8.83 12.65 17.70
C SER A 306 -7.41 12.87 17.16
N VAL A 307 -6.66 11.78 17.01
CA VAL A 307 -5.27 11.86 16.54
C VAL A 307 -5.19 12.32 15.07
N PRO A 308 -5.96 11.76 14.12
CA PRO A 308 -5.94 12.24 12.73
C PRO A 308 -6.39 13.71 12.60
N LEU A 309 -7.34 14.16 13.43
CA LEU A 309 -7.74 15.57 13.50
C LEU A 309 -6.57 16.46 13.93
N THR A 310 -5.86 16.06 14.99
CA THR A 310 -4.71 16.81 15.50
C THR A 310 -3.60 16.90 14.45
N ILE A 311 -3.31 15.79 13.75
CA ILE A 311 -2.32 15.75 12.65
C ILE A 311 -2.76 16.65 11.48
N THR A 312 -4.05 16.65 11.14
CA THR A 312 -4.59 17.51 10.07
C THR A 312 -4.48 18.99 10.45
N MET A 313 -4.81 19.35 11.69
CA MET A 313 -4.61 20.71 12.20
C MET A 313 -3.13 21.11 12.19
N ALA A 314 -2.23 20.21 12.61
CA ALA A 314 -0.80 20.43 12.53
C ALA A 314 -0.33 20.67 11.09
N THR A 315 -0.85 19.91 10.13
CA THR A 315 -0.58 20.09 8.69
C THR A 315 -1.03 21.46 8.20
N MET A 316 -2.18 21.96 8.65
CA MET A 316 -2.64 23.32 8.30
C MET A 316 -1.78 24.41 8.95
N MET A 317 -1.29 24.20 10.18
CA MET A 317 -0.34 25.11 10.83
C MET A 317 1.00 25.17 10.09
N LEU A 318 1.50 24.04 9.59
CA LEU A 318 2.68 24.02 8.70
C LEU A 318 2.46 24.85 7.44
N ARG A 319 1.26 24.80 6.85
CA ARG A 319 0.92 25.61 5.66
C ARG A 319 0.81 27.12 5.96
N LEU A 320 0.61 27.49 7.23
CA LEU A 320 0.67 28.88 7.72
C LEU A 320 2.09 29.32 8.14
N ASP A 321 3.09 28.43 8.03
CA ASP A 321 4.46 28.64 8.50
C ASP A 321 4.57 28.87 10.04
N ASP A 322 3.59 28.41 10.82
CA ASP A 322 3.60 28.47 12.29
C ASP A 322 4.17 27.17 12.88
N LEU A 323 5.51 27.08 12.87
CA LEU A 323 6.24 25.93 13.41
C LEU A 323 6.06 25.69 14.93
N PRO A 324 5.99 26.72 15.78
CA PRO A 324 5.72 26.54 17.21
C PRO A 324 4.38 25.86 17.49
N GLN A 325 3.29 26.31 16.85
CA GLN A 325 1.97 25.69 17.04
C GLN A 325 1.92 24.28 16.45
N TYR A 326 2.55 24.05 15.30
CA TYR A 326 2.73 22.71 14.75
C TYR A 326 3.36 21.75 15.77
N THR A 327 4.49 22.16 16.37
CA THR A 327 5.23 21.34 17.33
C THR A 327 4.40 21.07 18.58
N GLN A 328 3.64 22.06 19.04
CA GLN A 328 2.72 21.89 20.17
C GLN A 328 1.63 20.86 19.87
N LEU A 329 1.04 20.89 18.67
CA LEU A 329 -0.02 19.95 18.27
C LEU A 329 0.49 18.53 18.13
N ILE A 330 1.64 18.33 17.48
CA ILE A 330 2.25 17.00 17.34
C ILE A 330 2.62 16.41 18.70
N ASN A 331 3.16 17.23 19.62
CA ASN A 331 3.55 16.79 20.96
C ASN A 331 2.36 16.60 21.93
N ARG A 332 1.11 16.86 21.52
CA ARG A 332 -0.07 16.53 22.33
C ARG A 332 -0.24 15.02 22.52
N HIS A 333 0.23 14.23 21.56
CA HIS A 333 0.07 12.78 21.54
C HIS A 333 1.42 12.08 21.58
N ALA A 334 1.46 10.89 22.18
CA ALA A 334 2.65 10.04 22.13
C ALA A 334 2.91 9.57 20.67
N GLU A 335 4.18 9.36 20.31
CA GLU A 335 4.58 8.94 18.96
C GLU A 335 3.83 7.69 18.47
N MET A 336 3.60 6.71 19.34
CA MET A 336 2.84 5.50 18.99
C MET A 336 1.39 5.81 18.57
N LEU A 337 0.73 6.77 19.21
CA LEU A 337 -0.62 7.17 18.83
C LEU A 337 -0.63 7.90 17.49
N LEU A 338 0.40 8.72 17.21
CA LEU A 338 0.57 9.37 15.92
C LEU A 338 0.72 8.33 14.80
N VAL A 339 1.48 7.25 15.03
CA VAL A 339 1.60 6.13 14.08
C VAL A 339 0.25 5.49 13.78
N TYR A 340 -0.60 5.25 14.79
CA TYR A 340 -1.97 4.77 14.56
C TYR A 340 -2.81 5.76 13.74
N GLY A 341 -2.67 7.07 14.00
CA GLY A 341 -3.33 8.11 13.22
C GLY A 341 -2.94 8.09 11.74
N PHE A 342 -1.67 7.78 11.44
CA PHE A 342 -1.21 7.60 10.05
C PHE A 342 -1.70 6.30 9.41
N ILE A 343 -1.91 5.22 10.18
CA ILE A 343 -2.55 3.99 9.66
C ILE A 343 -4.02 4.26 9.31
N GLU A 344 -4.72 5.04 10.14
CA GLU A 344 -6.12 5.43 9.92
C GLU A 344 -6.28 6.30 8.66
N GLU A 345 -5.44 7.33 8.48
CA GLU A 345 -5.43 8.17 7.28
C GLU A 345 -4.01 8.31 6.69
N PRO A 346 -3.59 7.35 5.82
CA PRO A 346 -2.26 7.36 5.21
C PRO A 346 -1.97 8.58 4.34
N ARG A 347 -3.02 9.21 3.80
CA ARG A 347 -2.89 10.36 2.88
C ARG A 347 -2.35 11.62 3.54
N LEU A 348 -2.36 11.69 4.87
CA LEU A 348 -1.69 12.77 5.59
C LEU A 348 -0.16 12.72 5.40
N LEU A 349 0.42 11.53 5.19
CA LEU A 349 1.85 11.35 4.93
C LEU A 349 2.18 11.22 3.44
N LEU A 350 1.38 10.48 2.68
CA LEU A 350 1.69 10.07 1.31
C LEU A 350 0.49 10.27 0.38
N HIS A 351 0.68 10.96 -0.73
CA HIS A 351 -0.31 11.03 -1.80
C HIS A 351 0.06 10.02 -2.91
N GLY A 352 -0.92 9.29 -3.45
CA GLY A 352 -0.67 8.23 -4.43
C GLY A 352 -0.64 6.85 -3.77
N GLY A 353 -1.26 5.85 -4.40
CA GLY A 353 -1.44 4.54 -3.75
C GLY A 353 -2.21 3.47 -4.51
N GLY A 354 -2.41 3.60 -5.82
CA GLY A 354 -2.91 2.50 -6.67
C GLY A 354 -1.80 1.51 -7.08
N GLN A 355 -2.17 0.33 -7.61
CA GLN A 355 -1.23 -0.69 -8.13
C GLN A 355 -0.24 -0.15 -9.20
N HIS A 356 -0.47 1.05 -9.75
CA HIS A 356 0.34 1.67 -10.80
C HIS A 356 0.61 3.18 -10.61
N ALA A 357 0.29 3.78 -9.44
CA ALA A 357 0.44 5.22 -9.22
C ALA A 357 1.75 5.55 -8.47
N HIS A 358 2.45 6.61 -8.88
CA HIS A 358 3.63 7.13 -8.18
C HIS A 358 3.23 7.72 -6.83
N VAL A 359 3.83 7.20 -5.75
CA VAL A 359 3.63 7.70 -4.37
C VAL A 359 4.53 8.90 -4.14
N ARG A 360 3.93 10.02 -3.70
CA ARG A 360 4.61 11.29 -3.42
C ARG A 360 4.47 11.66 -1.94
N PRO A 361 5.56 12.08 -1.25
CA PRO A 361 5.49 12.52 0.14
C PRO A 361 4.81 13.89 0.27
N THR A 362 4.02 14.06 1.34
CA THR A 362 3.39 15.34 1.66
C THR A 362 4.38 16.35 2.27
N ALA A 363 3.97 17.62 2.38
CA ALA A 363 4.74 18.62 3.11
C ALA A 363 4.97 18.24 4.58
N LEU A 364 4.02 17.53 5.19
CA LEU A 364 4.16 16.97 6.54
C LEU A 364 5.28 15.93 6.58
N ALA A 365 5.34 15.00 5.62
CA ALA A 365 6.41 14.00 5.56
C ALA A 365 7.81 14.65 5.43
N HIS A 366 7.93 15.73 4.66
CA HIS A 366 9.17 16.51 4.56
C HIS A 366 9.56 17.17 5.89
N GLN A 367 8.59 17.65 6.67
CA GLN A 367 8.85 18.26 7.99
C GLN A 367 9.21 17.21 9.04
N LEU A 368 8.51 16.08 9.05
CA LEU A 368 8.82 14.94 9.92
C LEU A 368 10.22 14.39 9.63
N ALA A 369 10.61 14.29 8.35
CA ALA A 369 11.96 13.90 7.99
C ALA A 369 13.01 14.81 8.64
N LYS A 370 12.76 16.12 8.80
CA LYS A 370 13.71 17.07 9.39
C LYS A 370 13.70 17.07 10.92
N LEU A 371 12.52 17.06 11.52
CA LEU A 371 12.36 17.30 12.97
C LEU A 371 12.24 16.02 13.79
N GLN A 372 11.58 14.98 13.24
CA GLN A 372 11.28 13.73 13.93
C GLN A 372 11.46 12.53 12.99
N PRO A 373 12.70 12.24 12.55
CA PRO A 373 12.99 11.16 11.60
C PRO A 373 12.56 9.78 12.10
N GLY A 374 12.64 9.53 13.41
CA GLY A 374 12.20 8.27 14.02
C GLY A 374 10.69 8.02 13.87
N LEU A 375 9.87 9.07 14.03
CA LEU A 375 8.43 8.96 13.84
C LEU A 375 8.08 8.68 12.37
N LEU A 376 8.77 9.31 11.42
CA LEU A 376 8.58 9.04 9.99
C LEU A 376 8.91 7.58 9.65
N VAL A 377 10.06 7.08 10.11
CA VAL A 377 10.46 5.68 9.87
C VAL A 377 9.45 4.71 10.49
N ALA A 378 9.04 4.93 11.74
CA ALA A 378 8.04 4.11 12.42
C ALA A 378 6.69 4.11 11.69
N ALA A 379 6.24 5.28 11.20
CA ALA A 379 5.01 5.40 10.42
C ALA A 379 5.11 4.65 9.09
N MET A 380 6.22 4.74 8.37
CA MET A 380 6.43 4.01 7.11
C MET A 380 6.44 2.49 7.30
N VAL A 381 7.09 1.99 8.36
CA VAL A 381 7.07 0.57 8.72
C VAL A 381 5.65 0.11 9.01
N ALA A 382 4.92 0.89 9.81
CA ALA A 382 3.55 0.57 10.16
C ALA A 382 2.61 0.57 8.95
N LEU A 383 2.77 1.51 8.01
CA LEU A 383 2.01 1.54 6.75
C LEU A 383 2.30 0.31 5.88
N HIS A 384 3.55 -0.15 5.84
CA HIS A 384 3.91 -1.35 5.09
C HIS A 384 3.30 -2.62 5.69
N GLU A 385 3.45 -2.84 7.01
CA GLU A 385 2.90 -4.01 7.69
C GLU A 385 1.36 -4.07 7.62
N ASN A 386 0.69 -2.92 7.43
CA ASN A 386 -0.76 -2.83 7.22
C ASN A 386 -1.18 -2.86 5.73
N ASN A 387 -0.29 -3.25 4.82
CA ASN A 387 -0.52 -3.34 3.36
C ASN A 387 -1.00 -2.02 2.72
N LYS A 388 -0.65 -0.86 3.30
CA LYS A 388 -0.96 0.45 2.74
C LYS A 388 0.09 0.93 1.75
N VAL A 389 1.35 0.50 1.92
CA VAL A 389 2.49 0.92 1.10
C VAL A 389 3.39 -0.28 0.81
N GLN A 390 3.77 -0.48 -0.45
CA GLN A 390 4.71 -1.53 -0.83
C GLN A 390 6.17 -1.12 -0.53
N LEU A 391 7.07 -2.09 -0.40
CA LEU A 391 8.48 -1.81 -0.08
C LEU A 391 9.14 -0.89 -1.12
N GLU A 392 8.89 -1.14 -2.42
CA GLU A 392 9.41 -0.33 -3.52
C GLU A 392 8.86 1.10 -3.52
N GLN A 393 7.59 1.26 -3.13
CA GLN A 393 6.97 2.58 -2.98
C GLN A 393 7.59 3.35 -1.83
N ALA A 394 7.85 2.68 -0.69
CA ALA A 394 8.55 3.30 0.44
C ALA A 394 9.97 3.74 0.07
N ASP A 395 10.70 2.94 -0.70
CA ASP A 395 12.02 3.33 -1.22
C ASP A 395 11.94 4.60 -2.07
N HIS A 396 10.95 4.68 -2.97
CA HIS A 396 10.77 5.86 -3.80
C HIS A 396 10.49 7.12 -2.97
N VAL A 397 9.67 7.00 -1.92
CA VAL A 397 9.38 8.09 -1.00
C VAL A 397 10.65 8.61 -0.31
N PHE A 398 11.51 7.72 0.21
CA PHE A 398 12.77 8.16 0.83
C PHE A 398 13.75 8.79 -0.17
N LYS A 399 13.72 8.35 -1.43
CA LYS A 399 14.46 8.99 -2.54
C LYS A 399 13.95 10.40 -2.82
N GLU A 400 12.64 10.58 -2.96
CA GLU A 400 12.04 11.91 -3.17
C GLU A 400 12.28 12.88 -2.00
N LEU A 401 12.32 12.37 -0.77
CA LEU A 401 12.68 13.15 0.43
C LEU A 401 14.17 13.55 0.48
N GLY A 402 15.00 13.10 -0.46
CA GLY A 402 16.45 13.34 -0.48
C GLY A 402 17.17 12.72 0.72
N CYS A 403 16.61 11.66 1.30
CA CYS A 403 17.12 10.97 2.48
C CYS A 403 17.72 9.58 2.11
N GLU A 404 18.18 9.45 0.87
CA GLU A 404 18.89 8.28 0.36
C GLU A 404 20.13 8.00 1.23
N ASN A 405 20.36 6.72 1.55
CA ASN A 405 21.51 6.25 2.34
C ASN A 405 21.59 6.78 3.79
N CYS A 406 20.56 7.44 4.32
CA CYS A 406 20.40 7.69 5.76
C CYS A 406 19.07 7.10 6.27
N LEU A 407 17.97 7.84 6.20
CA LEU A 407 16.67 7.37 6.73
C LEU A 407 16.14 6.14 6.00
N GLN A 408 16.51 5.95 4.74
CA GLN A 408 16.18 4.73 4.00
C GLN A 408 16.81 3.48 4.65
N VAL A 409 18.04 3.59 5.13
CA VAL A 409 18.74 2.49 5.83
C VAL A 409 18.09 2.26 7.19
N ASP A 410 17.80 3.33 7.93
CA ASP A 410 17.07 3.22 9.19
C ASP A 410 15.69 2.56 9.00
N PHE A 411 15.01 2.85 7.89
CA PHE A 411 13.75 2.19 7.51
C PHE A 411 13.95 0.70 7.22
N TRP A 412 14.97 0.31 6.45
CA TRP A 412 15.24 -1.10 6.21
C TRP A 412 15.63 -1.86 7.48
N GLU A 413 16.42 -1.24 8.36
CA GLU A 413 16.75 -1.78 9.68
C GLU A 413 15.48 -2.00 10.51
N ALA A 414 14.59 -1.00 10.54
CA ALA A 414 13.31 -1.08 11.25
C ALA A 414 12.34 -2.11 10.65
N MET A 415 12.27 -2.19 9.32
CA MET A 415 11.50 -3.19 8.60
C MET A 415 12.01 -4.60 8.88
N LEU A 416 13.33 -4.82 8.89
CA LEU A 416 13.92 -6.12 9.19
C LEU A 416 13.59 -6.58 10.62
N MET A 417 13.41 -5.65 11.56
CA MET A 417 12.97 -5.97 12.92
C MET A 417 11.47 -6.29 13.02
N ALA A 418 10.64 -5.63 12.21
CA ALA A 418 9.18 -5.74 12.31
C ALA A 418 8.59 -6.84 11.42
N SER A 419 9.21 -7.12 10.27
CA SER A 419 8.62 -8.00 9.26
C SER A 419 8.63 -9.47 9.68
N SER A 420 7.56 -10.16 9.31
CA SER A 420 7.42 -11.62 9.49
C SER A 420 7.57 -12.40 8.18
N GLN A 421 7.75 -11.71 7.05
CA GLN A 421 7.79 -12.32 5.72
C GLN A 421 9.23 -12.66 5.31
N GLU A 422 9.55 -13.96 5.20
CA GLU A 422 10.91 -14.43 4.87
C GLU A 422 11.46 -13.84 3.57
N ALA A 423 10.61 -13.67 2.54
CA ALA A 423 11.04 -13.08 1.27
C ALA A 423 11.53 -11.63 1.43
N VAL A 424 10.78 -10.82 2.18
CA VAL A 424 11.13 -9.42 2.48
C VAL A 424 12.38 -9.37 3.36
N ILE A 425 12.49 -10.25 4.35
CA ILE A 425 13.67 -10.37 5.23
C ILE A 425 14.93 -10.63 4.39
N GLN A 426 14.92 -11.65 3.51
CA GLN A 426 16.10 -11.99 2.69
C GLN A 426 16.49 -10.86 1.74
N GLU A 427 15.50 -10.18 1.15
CA GLU A 427 15.75 -9.01 0.31
C GLU A 427 16.36 -7.84 1.09
N LEU A 428 15.84 -7.53 2.27
CA LEU A 428 16.35 -6.48 3.16
C LEU A 428 17.77 -6.80 3.66
N LEU A 429 18.04 -8.05 4.04
CA LEU A 429 19.36 -8.51 4.45
C LEU A 429 20.42 -8.26 3.37
N PHE A 430 20.09 -8.53 2.11
CA PHE A 430 20.98 -8.27 0.98
C PHE A 430 21.18 -6.77 0.73
N ARG A 431 20.10 -5.98 0.75
CA ARG A 431 20.15 -4.51 0.55
C ARG A 431 20.98 -3.82 1.64
N LEU A 432 20.78 -4.20 2.91
CA LEU A 432 21.55 -3.69 4.05
C LEU A 432 23.03 -4.06 3.94
N ALA A 433 23.35 -5.33 3.62
CA ALA A 433 24.73 -5.75 3.41
C ALA A 433 25.41 -4.93 2.30
N SER A 434 24.74 -4.71 1.16
CA SER A 434 25.27 -3.89 0.07
C SER A 434 25.55 -2.46 0.52
N VAL A 435 24.60 -1.81 1.21
CA VAL A 435 24.78 -0.41 1.62
C VAL A 435 25.85 -0.26 2.70
N TYR A 436 25.96 -1.18 3.66
CA TYR A 436 27.07 -1.13 4.62
C TYR A 436 28.43 -1.32 3.93
N ILE A 437 28.53 -2.22 2.95
CA ILE A 437 29.75 -2.41 2.16
C ILE A 437 30.07 -1.14 1.35
N ASP A 438 29.08 -0.54 0.70
CA ASP A 438 29.24 0.71 -0.04
C ASP A 438 29.75 1.83 0.89
N GLN A 439 29.13 2.01 2.06
CA GLN A 439 29.57 2.99 3.06
C GLN A 439 31.01 2.77 3.51
N LEU A 440 31.46 1.52 3.69
CA LEU A 440 32.84 1.18 4.03
C LEU A 440 33.83 1.47 2.88
N THR A 441 33.43 1.32 1.62
CA THR A 441 34.28 1.63 0.46
C THR A 441 34.45 3.14 0.23
N TYR A 442 33.36 3.92 0.28
CA TYR A 442 33.40 5.36 0.00
C TYR A 442 33.99 6.20 1.14
N THR A 443 33.91 5.76 2.39
CA THR A 443 34.51 6.49 3.52
C THR A 443 36.04 6.54 3.48
N ASN A 444 36.69 5.64 2.73
CA ASN A 444 38.15 5.63 2.59
C ASN A 444 38.68 6.59 1.50
N SER A 445 37.84 7.05 0.56
CA SER A 445 38.27 7.95 -0.53
C SER A 445 38.28 9.43 -0.15
N ASP A 446 37.61 9.83 0.93
CA ASP A 446 37.41 11.24 1.31
C ASP A 446 38.60 11.92 2.01
N THR A 447 39.80 11.34 1.97
CA THR A 447 41.00 12.10 2.37
C THR A 447 41.45 13.11 1.31
N HIS A 448 40.98 13.03 0.06
CA HIS A 448 41.35 14.00 -0.99
C HIS A 448 40.27 14.20 -2.08
N SER A 449 39.08 14.70 -1.74
CA SER A 449 38.32 15.50 -2.72
C SER A 449 37.23 16.33 -2.05
N SER A 450 37.44 17.64 -2.04
CA SER A 450 36.40 18.65 -1.90
C SER A 450 35.37 18.46 -3.03
N VAL A 451 34.30 17.72 -2.79
CA VAL A 451 33.09 17.80 -3.61
C VAL A 451 32.00 18.47 -2.80
N LEU A 452 31.74 19.71 -3.18
CA LEU A 452 30.56 20.49 -2.80
C LEU A 452 29.32 19.64 -3.12
N HIS A 453 28.43 19.46 -2.13
CA HIS A 453 27.16 18.70 -2.17
C HIS A 453 27.15 17.25 -1.68
N ALA A 454 27.89 16.89 -0.63
CA ALA A 454 27.47 15.77 0.22
C ALA A 454 26.36 16.27 1.18
N PRO A 455 25.12 15.72 1.14
CA PRO A 455 24.13 16.05 2.16
C PRO A 455 24.72 15.62 3.51
N GLN A 456 24.67 16.51 4.51
CA GLN A 456 25.15 16.25 5.87
C GLN A 456 24.64 14.86 6.31
N ARG A 457 25.53 13.85 6.37
CA ARG A 457 25.16 12.49 6.76
C ARG A 457 24.57 12.55 8.16
N ARG A 458 23.25 12.40 8.25
CA ARG A 458 22.54 12.34 9.53
C ARG A 458 23.02 11.13 10.30
N ARG A 459 23.03 11.26 11.63
CA ARG A 459 23.35 10.16 12.53
C ARG A 459 22.28 9.08 12.40
N SER A 460 22.71 7.83 12.31
CA SER A 460 21.83 6.64 12.35
C SER A 460 20.90 6.70 13.56
N LEU A 461 19.65 6.24 13.39
CA LEU A 461 18.68 6.20 14.48
C LEU A 461 19.01 5.14 15.53
N LYS A 462 19.55 3.99 15.10
CA LYS A 462 20.00 2.91 15.98
C LYS A 462 21.48 2.63 15.82
N SER A 463 22.15 2.35 16.93
CA SER A 463 23.53 1.86 16.92
C SER A 463 23.58 0.35 16.60
N ALA A 464 24.77 -0.16 16.30
CA ALA A 464 24.98 -1.60 16.13
C ALA A 464 24.57 -2.40 17.39
N ASP A 465 24.85 -1.88 18.58
CA ASP A 465 24.49 -2.53 19.85
C ASP A 465 22.98 -2.55 20.06
N ASP A 466 22.27 -1.48 19.66
CA ASP A 466 20.80 -1.46 19.72
C ASP A 466 20.19 -2.52 18.80
N LEU A 467 20.74 -2.70 17.60
CA LEU A 467 20.28 -3.71 16.64
C LEU A 467 20.54 -5.13 17.14
N ILE A 468 21.73 -5.41 17.69
CA ILE A 468 22.09 -6.71 18.30
C ILE A 468 21.10 -7.08 19.40
N ASN A 469 20.72 -6.11 20.23
CA ASN A 469 19.83 -6.36 21.37
C ASN A 469 18.35 -6.44 20.98
N SER A 470 17.95 -5.85 19.84
CA SER A 470 16.54 -5.75 19.45
C SER A 470 16.13 -6.65 18.28
N CYS A 471 17.06 -7.21 17.52
CA CYS A 471 16.77 -7.99 16.32
C CYS A 471 17.47 -9.36 16.34
N SER A 472 16.70 -10.44 16.14
CA SER A 472 17.26 -11.80 16.09
C SER A 472 18.16 -12.07 14.87
N HIS A 473 18.05 -11.24 13.83
CA HIS A 473 18.86 -11.33 12.62
C HIS A 473 20.26 -10.74 12.78
N TYR A 474 20.50 -9.95 13.84
CA TYR A 474 21.80 -9.39 14.16
C TYR A 474 22.46 -10.22 15.28
N GLY A 475 23.64 -10.76 14.99
CA GLY A 475 24.40 -11.57 15.94
C GLY A 475 25.33 -10.74 16.82
N ALA A 476 25.59 -11.22 18.03
CA ALA A 476 26.62 -10.65 18.90
C ALA A 476 28.00 -10.72 18.23
N LEU A 477 28.79 -9.66 18.41
CA LEU A 477 30.15 -9.62 17.87
C LEU A 477 31.06 -10.57 18.63
N TYR A 478 31.86 -11.33 17.90
CA TYR A 478 32.82 -12.25 18.51
C TYR A 478 34.01 -11.49 19.13
N PRO A 479 34.54 -11.95 20.29
CA PRO A 479 35.63 -11.24 20.98
C PRO A 479 36.89 -11.01 20.14
N TRP A 480 37.18 -11.90 19.19
CA TRP A 480 38.35 -11.78 18.30
C TRP A 480 38.21 -10.68 17.24
N LEU A 481 36.98 -10.25 16.90
CA LEU A 481 36.76 -9.16 15.94
C LEU A 481 37.24 -7.83 16.50
N THR A 482 37.02 -7.58 17.80
CA THR A 482 37.49 -6.38 18.51
C THR A 482 39.02 -6.24 18.46
N VAL A 483 39.75 -7.35 18.41
CA VAL A 483 41.21 -7.37 18.29
C VAL A 483 41.67 -6.97 16.88
N LEU A 484 40.91 -7.36 15.85
CA LEU A 484 41.21 -7.06 14.45
C LEU A 484 40.83 -5.64 14.04
N SER A 485 39.90 -4.99 14.75
CA SER A 485 39.46 -3.62 14.46
C SER A 485 39.59 -2.70 15.68
N PRO A 486 40.81 -2.23 16.02
CA PRO A 486 41.00 -1.30 17.13
C PRO A 486 40.42 0.09 16.82
N ALA A 487 39.69 0.65 17.79
CA ALA A 487 38.88 1.88 17.67
C ALA A 487 39.65 3.15 17.27
N TYR A 488 40.99 3.15 17.35
CA TYR A 488 41.81 4.33 17.07
C TYR A 488 42.18 4.51 15.59
N SER A 489 41.77 3.59 14.71
CA SER A 489 42.22 3.55 13.31
C SER A 489 41.23 4.15 12.29
N THR A 490 39.97 4.36 12.66
CA THR A 490 38.90 4.71 11.71
C THR A 490 37.94 5.76 12.26
N SER A 491 37.21 6.46 11.38
CA SER A 491 36.16 7.38 11.81
C SER A 491 35.02 6.64 12.54
N PHE A 492 34.32 7.34 13.45
CA PHE A 492 33.18 6.76 14.20
C PHE A 492 32.11 6.15 13.28
N GLN A 493 31.80 6.82 12.16
CA GLN A 493 30.81 6.34 11.18
C GLN A 493 31.27 5.07 10.46
N HIS A 494 32.57 4.98 10.15
CA HIS A 494 33.15 3.79 9.54
C HIS A 494 33.11 2.61 10.52
N GLN A 495 33.45 2.85 11.79
CA GLN A 495 33.38 1.83 12.84
C GLN A 495 31.94 1.35 13.07
N GLU A 496 30.97 2.26 13.10
CA GLU A 496 29.55 1.91 13.24
C GLU A 496 29.05 1.04 12.07
N SER A 497 29.38 1.42 10.84
CA SER A 497 29.03 0.65 9.64
C SER A 497 29.68 -0.74 9.63
N LEU A 498 30.94 -0.83 10.08
CA LEU A 498 31.67 -2.08 10.22
C LEU A 498 31.01 -3.00 11.26
N HIS A 499 30.67 -2.47 12.45
CA HIS A 499 30.02 -3.24 13.50
C HIS A 499 28.63 -3.73 13.07
N LYS A 500 27.85 -2.89 12.39
CA LYS A 500 26.55 -3.28 11.82
C LYS A 500 26.70 -4.43 10.82
N LEU A 501 27.66 -4.34 9.90
CA LEU A 501 27.93 -5.42 8.93
C LEU A 501 28.45 -6.69 9.59
N GLN A 502 29.41 -6.59 10.52
CA GLN A 502 29.92 -7.75 11.27
C GLN A 502 28.79 -8.43 12.05
N SER A 503 27.92 -7.66 12.70
CA SER A 503 26.78 -8.21 13.42
C SER A 503 25.76 -8.88 12.49
N LEU A 504 25.46 -8.27 11.34
CA LEU A 504 24.60 -8.86 10.32
C LEU A 504 25.17 -10.20 9.81
N LEU A 505 26.49 -10.26 9.61
CA LEU A 505 27.20 -11.48 9.21
C LEU A 505 27.35 -12.50 10.35
N CYS A 506 27.34 -12.09 11.61
CA CYS A 506 27.22 -13.00 12.76
C CYS A 506 25.81 -13.58 12.89
N GLY A 507 24.81 -12.96 12.25
CA GLY A 507 23.42 -13.36 12.29
C GLY A 507 23.13 -14.71 11.62
N PRO A 508 22.09 -15.45 12.07
CA PRO A 508 21.75 -16.76 11.53
C PRO A 508 21.10 -16.68 10.14
N SER A 509 20.40 -15.59 9.84
CA SER A 509 19.46 -15.51 8.70
C SER A 509 20.10 -15.14 7.37
N LEU A 510 21.26 -14.50 7.38
CA LEU A 510 21.95 -14.09 6.15
C LEU A 510 22.77 -15.25 5.57
N SER A 511 22.50 -15.59 4.32
CA SER A 511 23.29 -16.57 3.56
C SER A 511 24.61 -15.95 3.10
N ILE A 512 25.74 -16.59 3.40
CA ILE A 512 27.06 -16.03 3.07
C ILE A 512 27.37 -16.14 1.57
N GLY A 513 26.80 -17.16 0.93
CA GLY A 513 26.95 -17.36 -0.52
C GLY A 513 26.45 -16.17 -1.34
N SER A 514 25.39 -15.50 -0.90
CA SER A 514 24.85 -14.33 -1.61
C SER A 514 25.66 -13.05 -1.42
N VAL A 515 26.41 -12.93 -0.32
CA VAL A 515 27.18 -11.71 0.02
C VAL A 515 28.63 -11.77 -0.46
N LEU A 516 29.14 -12.96 -0.81
CA LEU A 516 30.52 -13.15 -1.27
C LEU A 516 30.91 -12.23 -2.45
N PRO A 517 30.10 -12.08 -3.52
CA PRO A 517 30.44 -11.18 -4.63
C PRO A 517 30.51 -9.70 -4.19
N LEU A 518 29.77 -9.31 -3.16
CA LEU A 518 29.84 -7.96 -2.61
C LEU A 518 31.12 -7.76 -1.78
N LEU A 519 31.57 -8.80 -1.07
CA LEU A 519 32.79 -8.75 -0.27
C LEU A 519 34.07 -8.73 -1.11
N GLU A 520 34.06 -9.26 -2.33
CA GLU A 520 35.18 -9.15 -3.28
C GLU A 520 35.54 -7.69 -3.61
N ARG A 521 34.59 -6.75 -3.41
CA ARG A 521 34.84 -5.31 -3.55
C ARG A 521 35.69 -4.73 -2.41
N LEU A 522 35.80 -5.43 -1.28
CA LEU A 522 36.58 -5.02 -0.11
C LEU A 522 37.99 -5.61 -0.16
N SER A 523 38.99 -4.76 0.05
CA SER A 523 40.39 -5.20 0.13
C SER A 523 40.65 -6.07 1.37
N GLU A 524 41.34 -7.20 1.18
CA GLU A 524 41.88 -8.02 2.28
C GLU A 524 43.10 -7.36 2.96
N GLU A 525 43.64 -6.27 2.41
CA GLU A 525 44.85 -5.61 2.94
C GLU A 525 44.59 -4.85 4.25
N THR A 526 43.39 -4.33 4.45
CA THR A 526 43.03 -3.66 5.71
C THR A 526 42.71 -4.70 6.79
N LEU A 527 42.97 -4.39 8.06
CA LEU A 527 42.67 -5.31 9.17
C LEU A 527 41.15 -5.50 9.35
N TRP A 528 40.36 -4.44 9.15
CA TRP A 528 38.90 -4.53 9.19
C TRP A 528 38.33 -5.30 7.98
N GLY A 529 38.89 -5.12 6.78
CA GLY A 529 38.46 -5.88 5.59
C GLY A 529 38.78 -7.36 5.76
N PHE A 530 39.98 -7.66 6.28
CA PHE A 530 40.36 -9.01 6.68
C PHE A 530 39.41 -9.61 7.73
N SER A 531 38.94 -8.83 8.71
CA SER A 531 37.98 -9.32 9.71
C SER A 531 36.66 -9.83 9.09
N LEU A 532 36.16 -9.16 8.05
CA LEU A 532 34.93 -9.54 7.34
C LEU A 532 35.13 -10.79 6.49
N HIS A 533 36.23 -10.86 5.75
CA HIS A 533 36.60 -12.03 4.95
C HIS A 533 36.86 -13.26 5.81
N LEU A 534 37.55 -13.09 6.94
CA LEU A 534 37.79 -14.15 7.92
C LEU A 534 36.49 -14.67 8.55
N LEU A 535 35.56 -13.77 8.89
CA LEU A 535 34.25 -14.15 9.43
C LEU A 535 33.46 -15.00 8.42
N CYS A 536 33.45 -14.60 7.15
CA CYS A 536 32.77 -15.34 6.09
C CYS A 536 33.41 -16.70 5.81
N ALA A 537 34.74 -16.79 5.77
CA ALA A 537 35.47 -18.06 5.62
C ALA A 537 35.18 -19.01 6.79
N THR A 538 35.16 -18.48 8.01
CA THR A 538 34.89 -19.24 9.24
C THR A 538 33.49 -19.82 9.25
N ARG A 539 32.47 -19.03 8.92
CA ARG A 539 31.09 -19.54 8.84
C ARG A 539 30.86 -20.52 7.68
N ARG A 540 31.72 -20.53 6.66
CA ARG A 540 31.74 -21.56 5.60
C ARG A 540 32.45 -22.85 6.03
N GLY A 541 33.00 -22.91 7.24
CA GLY A 541 33.73 -24.06 7.77
C GLY A 541 35.19 -24.14 7.29
N GLN A 542 35.75 -23.07 6.72
CA GLN A 542 37.14 -23.05 6.22
C GLN A 542 38.15 -22.75 7.33
N TYR A 543 38.09 -23.50 8.43
CA TYR A 543 38.89 -23.22 9.64
C TYR A 543 40.39 -23.29 9.41
N ASP A 544 40.88 -24.24 8.60
CA ASP A 544 42.32 -24.41 8.33
C ASP A 544 42.94 -23.17 7.68
N SER A 545 42.28 -22.66 6.62
CA SER A 545 42.73 -21.45 5.93
C SER A 545 42.57 -20.21 6.81
N SER A 546 41.50 -20.13 7.60
CA SER A 546 41.31 -19.05 8.58
C SER A 546 42.44 -18.99 9.61
N ILE A 547 42.88 -20.14 10.14
CA ILE A 547 43.97 -20.22 11.12
C ILE A 547 45.30 -19.74 10.49
N GLU A 548 45.63 -20.21 9.30
CA GLU A 548 46.86 -19.80 8.59
C GLU A 548 46.86 -18.29 8.32
N LYS A 549 45.80 -17.77 7.71
CA LYS A 549 45.67 -16.34 7.41
C LYS A 549 45.71 -15.47 8.67
N LEU A 550 45.11 -15.92 9.76
CA LEU A 550 45.10 -15.19 11.03
C LEU A 550 46.49 -15.15 11.66
N LEU A 551 47.23 -16.26 11.64
CA LEU A 551 48.61 -16.31 12.11
C LEU A 551 49.56 -15.48 11.25
N ASP A 552 49.29 -15.32 9.95
CA ASP A 552 50.09 -14.48 9.05
C ASP A 552 49.89 -12.98 9.33
N ARG A 553 48.64 -12.55 9.53
CA ARG A 553 48.29 -11.13 9.58
C ARG A 553 48.14 -10.56 10.99
N CYS A 554 47.55 -11.32 11.91
CA CYS A 554 47.26 -10.87 13.27
C CYS A 554 47.30 -12.04 14.28
N PRO A 555 48.51 -12.51 14.64
CA PRO A 555 48.67 -13.61 15.59
C PRO A 555 48.15 -13.28 16.99
N GLN A 556 47.91 -12.01 17.32
CA GLN A 556 47.33 -11.60 18.62
C GLN A 556 45.89 -12.08 18.79
N ALA A 557 45.14 -12.23 17.70
CA ALA A 557 43.73 -12.61 17.75
C ALA A 557 43.51 -14.14 17.74
N ILE A 558 44.57 -14.94 17.54
CA ILE A 558 44.42 -16.39 17.31
C ILE A 558 43.81 -17.14 18.50
N ILE A 559 44.19 -16.80 19.73
CA ILE A 559 43.65 -17.48 20.91
C ILE A 559 42.21 -17.08 21.17
N ALA A 560 41.88 -15.79 21.01
CA ALA A 560 40.49 -15.33 21.09
C ALA A 560 39.61 -15.99 20.01
N TYR A 561 40.15 -16.19 18.81
CA TYR A 561 39.47 -16.90 17.73
C TYR A 561 39.29 -18.39 18.06
N ALA A 562 40.36 -19.08 18.47
CA ALA A 562 40.35 -20.50 18.79
C ALA A 562 39.40 -20.82 19.95
N ASN A 563 39.44 -20.00 21.02
CA ASN A 563 38.55 -20.13 22.15
C ASN A 563 37.08 -19.95 21.80
N HIS A 564 36.73 -19.24 20.72
CA HIS A 564 35.34 -19.06 20.33
C HIS A 564 34.88 -20.04 19.24
N GLN A 565 35.70 -20.27 18.21
CA GLN A 565 35.29 -20.96 16.98
C GLN A 565 35.71 -22.44 16.93
N LEU A 566 36.74 -22.82 17.71
CA LEU A 566 37.28 -24.19 17.75
C LEU A 566 36.80 -24.96 18.99
N GLN A 567 35.60 -24.67 19.49
CA GLN A 567 34.97 -25.41 20.58
C GLN A 567 34.13 -26.60 20.06
N ASP A 568 33.70 -27.46 20.98
CA ASP A 568 32.82 -28.62 20.74
C ASP A 568 33.27 -29.51 19.57
N LYS A 569 32.54 -29.46 18.46
CA LYS A 569 32.77 -30.30 17.27
C LYS A 569 34.09 -30.00 16.57
N ASN A 570 34.65 -28.81 16.78
CA ASN A 570 35.86 -28.34 16.14
C ASN A 570 37.08 -28.41 17.06
N MET A 571 36.93 -28.97 18.28
CA MET A 571 38.01 -29.09 19.26
C MET A 571 39.27 -29.75 18.70
N ALA A 572 39.12 -30.74 17.83
CA ALA A 572 40.24 -31.44 17.21
C ALA A 572 41.22 -30.51 16.48
N LEU A 573 40.75 -29.38 15.95
CA LEU A 573 41.59 -28.42 15.21
C LEU A 573 42.62 -27.72 16.09
N TRP A 574 42.43 -27.69 17.42
CA TRP A 574 43.43 -27.18 18.36
C TRP A 574 44.75 -27.94 18.26
N TRP A 575 44.68 -29.26 18.20
CA TRP A 575 45.87 -30.11 18.16
C TRP A 575 46.20 -30.64 16.76
N GLN A 576 45.24 -30.75 15.86
CA GLN A 576 45.48 -31.20 14.48
C GLN A 576 46.06 -30.10 13.58
N LYS A 577 45.70 -28.83 13.83
CA LYS A 577 46.10 -27.71 12.97
C LYS A 577 46.83 -26.60 13.72
N LEU A 578 46.22 -26.05 14.76
CA LEU A 578 46.74 -24.85 15.44
C LEU A 578 48.07 -25.11 16.14
N LEU A 579 48.18 -26.19 16.92
CA LEU A 579 49.42 -26.55 17.64
C LEU A 579 50.60 -26.81 16.68
N PRO A 580 50.49 -27.67 15.64
CA PRO A 580 51.58 -27.86 14.68
C PRO A 580 52.01 -26.57 13.98
N GLU A 581 51.05 -25.72 13.59
CA GLU A 581 51.33 -24.46 12.90
C GLU A 581 52.06 -23.46 13.82
N LEU A 582 51.63 -23.34 15.08
CA LEU A 582 52.31 -22.51 16.08
C LEU A 582 53.73 -23.02 16.34
N CYS A 583 53.93 -24.32 16.54
CA CYS A 583 55.26 -24.92 16.74
C CYS A 583 56.22 -24.58 15.59
N ASN A 584 55.75 -24.73 14.34
CA ASN A 584 56.55 -24.43 13.16
C ASN A 584 56.92 -22.95 13.07
N ARG A 585 55.96 -22.05 13.32
CA ARG A 585 56.18 -20.59 13.25
C ARG A 585 57.04 -20.06 14.41
N THR A 586 56.85 -20.58 15.63
CA THR A 586 57.72 -20.22 16.76
C THR A 586 59.16 -20.70 16.56
N ARG A 587 59.35 -21.84 15.88
CA ARG A 587 60.69 -22.34 15.53
C ARG A 587 61.36 -21.44 14.49
N ALA A 588 60.60 -20.96 13.51
CA ALA A 588 61.09 -20.03 12.48
C ALA A 588 61.33 -18.60 13.03
N ALA A 589 60.56 -18.16 14.01
CA ALA A 589 60.62 -16.81 14.59
C ALA A 589 60.66 -16.85 16.12
N ALA A 590 61.78 -17.32 16.68
CA ALA A 590 61.96 -17.55 18.12
C ALA A 590 61.84 -16.30 19.01
N GLU A 591 62.00 -15.10 18.45
CA GLU A 591 61.90 -13.82 19.18
C GLU A 591 60.45 -13.28 19.27
N ASN A 592 59.49 -13.90 18.57
CA ASN A 592 58.11 -13.41 18.58
C ASN A 592 57.37 -13.83 19.86
N SER A 593 57.37 -12.94 20.85
CA SER A 593 56.74 -13.14 22.16
C SER A 593 55.24 -13.45 22.07
N ILE A 594 54.56 -12.99 21.01
CA ILE A 594 53.13 -13.19 20.79
C ILE A 594 52.84 -14.64 20.39
N LEU A 595 53.62 -15.18 19.45
CA LEU A 595 53.49 -16.58 19.02
C LEU A 595 53.86 -17.55 20.16
N LEU A 596 54.88 -17.19 20.97
CA LEU A 596 55.23 -17.97 22.15
C LEU A 596 54.15 -17.93 23.23
N ALA A 597 53.48 -16.80 23.43
CA ALA A 597 52.34 -16.71 24.34
C ALA A 597 51.16 -17.55 23.83
N ALA A 598 50.82 -17.44 22.54
CA ALA A 598 49.77 -18.24 21.91
C ALA A 598 50.06 -19.75 21.99
N LEU A 599 51.32 -20.18 21.80
CA LEU A 599 51.72 -21.58 21.94
C LEU A 599 51.51 -22.08 23.37
N LYS A 600 51.91 -21.30 24.39
CA LYS A 600 51.70 -21.66 25.79
C LYS A 600 50.21 -21.80 26.13
N GLU A 601 49.38 -20.85 25.71
CA GLU A 601 47.93 -20.90 25.94
C GLU A 601 47.29 -22.09 25.22
N THR A 602 47.71 -22.38 23.99
CA THR A 602 47.28 -23.57 23.24
C THR A 602 47.64 -24.86 23.97
N LEU A 603 48.85 -24.97 24.53
CA LEU A 603 49.27 -26.15 25.29
C LEU A 603 48.49 -26.33 26.60
N VAL A 604 48.04 -25.25 27.23
CA VAL A 604 47.14 -25.33 28.40
C VAL A 604 45.81 -25.96 27.99
N VAL A 605 45.21 -25.51 26.89
CA VAL A 605 43.93 -26.07 26.39
C VAL A 605 44.10 -27.54 25.98
N VAL A 606 45.16 -27.87 25.23
CA VAL A 606 45.43 -29.26 24.81
C VAL A 606 45.63 -30.17 26.03
N ALA A 607 46.37 -29.73 27.05
CA ALA A 607 46.55 -30.51 28.28
C ALA A 607 45.25 -30.70 29.08
N MET A 608 44.32 -29.75 28.98
CA MET A 608 43.01 -29.80 29.64
C MET A 608 41.98 -30.65 28.89
N GLU A 609 42.13 -30.91 27.60
CA GLU A 609 41.06 -31.53 26.80
C GLU A 609 41.47 -32.87 26.16
N THR A 610 42.78 -33.18 26.09
CA THR A 610 43.29 -34.45 25.56
C THR A 610 43.67 -35.44 26.66
N SER A 611 43.67 -36.74 26.35
CA SER A 611 44.19 -37.77 27.24
C SER A 611 45.72 -37.78 27.25
N PRO A 612 46.39 -38.32 28.28
CA PRO A 612 47.86 -38.36 28.32
C PRO A 612 48.47 -39.16 27.16
N THR A 613 47.77 -40.18 26.65
CA THR A 613 48.23 -40.95 25.48
C THR A 613 48.14 -40.12 24.20
N ASP A 614 47.02 -39.43 24.00
CA ASP A 614 46.83 -38.60 22.80
C ASP A 614 47.78 -37.40 22.83
N PHE A 615 48.02 -36.82 24.02
CA PHE A 615 49.00 -35.75 24.18
C PHE A 615 50.41 -36.20 23.78
N LEU A 616 50.82 -37.42 24.14
CA LEU A 616 52.13 -37.97 23.77
C LEU A 616 52.27 -38.12 22.25
N GLU A 617 51.20 -38.48 21.54
CA GLU A 617 51.19 -38.58 20.07
C GLU A 617 51.32 -37.21 19.38
N LEU A 618 51.00 -36.12 20.08
CA LEU A 618 51.09 -34.75 19.58
C LEU A 618 52.46 -34.09 19.79
N ILE A 619 53.35 -34.69 20.59
CA ILE A 619 54.68 -34.14 20.87
C ILE A 619 55.56 -34.32 19.62
N PRO A 620 56.27 -33.27 19.16
CA PRO A 620 57.16 -33.39 18.01
C PRO A 620 58.39 -34.26 18.31
N ASP A 621 58.74 -35.14 17.36
CA ASP A 621 59.93 -36.01 17.39
C ASP A 621 61.25 -35.25 17.06
N ASP A 622 61.36 -33.99 17.45
CA ASP A 622 62.45 -33.08 17.09
C ASP A 622 63.39 -32.74 18.26
N GLY A 623 63.21 -33.42 19.41
CA GLY A 623 64.02 -33.22 20.61
C GLY A 623 63.57 -32.03 21.48
N THR A 624 62.47 -31.34 21.15
CA THR A 624 61.92 -30.24 21.96
C THR A 624 60.96 -30.68 23.07
N ALA A 625 60.82 -32.00 23.28
CA ALA A 625 59.90 -32.60 24.25
C ALA A 625 59.98 -31.98 25.66
N ALA A 626 61.17 -31.54 26.10
CA ALA A 626 61.37 -30.89 27.40
C ALA A 626 60.46 -29.67 27.63
N TYR A 627 60.10 -28.93 26.57
CA TYR A 627 59.19 -27.78 26.64
C TYR A 627 57.74 -28.19 26.94
N PHE A 628 57.33 -29.39 26.51
CA PHE A 628 55.96 -29.89 26.65
C PHE A 628 55.74 -30.66 27.96
N LEU A 629 56.81 -31.12 28.63
CA LEU A 629 56.74 -31.92 29.86
C LEU A 629 55.90 -31.28 30.99
N PRO A 630 55.99 -29.97 31.30
CA PRO A 630 55.16 -29.37 32.36
C PRO A 630 53.65 -29.48 32.08
N HIS A 631 53.27 -29.37 30.81
CA HIS A 631 51.87 -29.47 30.37
C HIS A 631 51.38 -30.93 30.38
N LEU A 632 52.23 -31.88 29.95
CA LEU A 632 51.94 -33.32 30.04
C LEU A 632 51.77 -33.77 31.50
N LEU A 633 52.61 -33.28 32.42
CA LEU A 633 52.45 -33.54 33.85
C LEU A 633 51.11 -33.03 34.36
N THR A 634 50.71 -31.82 33.97
CA THR A 634 49.41 -31.24 34.35
C THR A 634 48.24 -32.08 33.81
N CYS A 635 48.32 -32.51 32.55
CA CYS A 635 47.35 -33.42 31.93
C CYS A 635 47.23 -34.74 32.71
N SER A 636 48.36 -35.38 33.04
CA SER A 636 48.40 -36.66 33.76
C SER A 636 47.86 -36.57 35.19
N GLN A 637 48.15 -35.49 35.91
CA GLN A 637 47.65 -35.27 37.28
C GLN A 637 46.13 -35.11 37.31
N ARG A 638 45.54 -34.44 36.29
CA ARG A 638 44.09 -34.31 36.17
C ARG A 638 43.40 -35.66 35.97
N HIS A 639 43.92 -36.47 35.04
CA HIS A 639 43.35 -37.80 34.76
C HIS A 639 43.53 -38.82 35.89
N LEU A 640 44.43 -38.55 36.84
CA LEU A 640 44.55 -39.34 38.08
C LEU A 640 43.50 -38.95 39.14
N LEU A 641 42.87 -37.78 39.01
CA LEU A 641 41.89 -37.23 39.94
C LEU A 641 40.43 -37.40 39.50
N THR A 642 40.19 -37.64 38.21
CA THR A 642 38.91 -38.07 37.61
C THR A 642 38.84 -39.58 37.54
#